data_AF-A0A812K530-F1
#
_entry.id   AF-A0A812K530-F1
#
_cell.length_a   1.000
_cell.length_b   1.000
_cell.length_c   1.000
_cell.angle_alpha   90.00
_cell.angle_beta   90.00
_cell.angle_gamma   90.00
#
_symmetry.space_group_name_H-M   'P 1'
#
loop_
_entity.id
_entity.type
_entity.pdbx_description
1 polymer ?
#
loop_
_entity_poly.entity_id
_entity_poly.type
_entity_poly.pdbx_seq_one_letter_code
_entity_poly.pdbx_strand_id
1 'polypeptide(L)'
;MAAPVLVRYDSQGEIVDVEEFEVARAILAGHTQRLSQQVQSKHLFEICIAFGHQSTAAALLTHGVPGCRVELCHLGPFAGKARLKRDDLGCKCGSPWRTCDFCCWGSELADGVWIEDWDAELANAVAAAQEAAGRPVARAMLAALRSGKDFRSFDVSEAAMARLLDLAILTGDADLAQRCAQRCTRRPLRRWCSQDFFDNLRPFLLRASAPDVTAAAILSGVTLQELSVEYRGREHVNHYVGDVSVECPIPLREAIALCGDLQLWQRLSPLLPERQRPWIPRTCDAGWLFCLPLSDGKHKLCLDRLRTASLANLALSEFVFGQSSFHTFCAACQCGVGSHLSARPRLLDVAIFLGQSACAELLASCAAASATAWTRQACLPDEQCDDCGEAAVWEVFCARTSSLTERRVAGGAALRAALARAPRLAAPMGLGVYQVLLAWGRGKEVPSDLVNIVLSFAAERPQIACVLEGLEEELLPSASLVREQERVEPSEAPEPAEALAAPDVDMEGDLLSGDESVVVQEQEHPSEAVIPQAAESRAAPDVETEGEEGKSTNDLLTAVRNSRNETVPLSSDGVVCFRLTRKANAPHVNELLFNIEGPLAELHRRVLDAGCEVAPEWSPVKALFVPLTQAQLLEFTGDGVELGKEHILALQSDGPLLEQAIRSLRKKNRPRLRPSVHGDDDDQEDEDEAVIEVEMSGLRTDSNVGFPIYQA
;
A
#
# COMPACT_ATOMS: atom_id res chain seq x y z
N MET A 1 27.35 64.32 -6.00
CA MET A 1 27.24 63.54 -4.74
C MET A 1 28.24 62.41 -4.81
N ALA A 2 29.02 62.18 -3.75
CA ALA A 2 29.95 61.06 -3.73
C ALA A 2 29.19 59.73 -3.84
N ALA A 3 29.72 58.77 -4.57
CA ALA A 3 29.15 57.44 -4.63
C ALA A 3 29.18 56.81 -3.21
N PRO A 4 28.08 56.27 -2.67
CA PRO A 4 28.06 55.69 -1.33
C PRO A 4 29.11 54.58 -1.20
N VAL A 5 29.84 54.57 -0.10
CA VAL A 5 30.90 53.58 0.16
C VAL A 5 30.22 52.28 0.58
N LEU A 6 30.40 51.19 -0.18
CA LEU A 6 29.78 49.88 0.10
C LEU A 6 30.61 49.04 1.09
N VAL A 7 31.90 49.30 1.16
CA VAL A 7 32.89 48.51 1.91
C VAL A 7 33.82 49.46 2.66
N ARG A 8 34.09 49.19 3.93
CA ARG A 8 35.01 49.99 4.74
C ARG A 8 36.43 49.43 4.63
N TYR A 9 37.39 50.35 4.60
CA TYR A 9 38.81 50.01 4.63
C TYR A 9 39.47 50.55 5.89
N ASP A 10 40.47 49.82 6.40
CA ASP A 10 41.36 50.34 7.42
C ASP A 10 42.46 51.23 6.80
N SER A 11 43.39 51.70 7.65
CA SER A 11 44.55 52.48 7.22
C SER A 11 45.55 51.70 6.36
N GLN A 12 45.49 50.37 6.35
CA GLN A 12 46.36 49.50 5.53
C GLN A 12 45.73 49.19 4.17
N GLY A 13 44.47 49.58 3.96
CA GLY A 13 43.71 49.30 2.74
C GLY A 13 43.05 47.92 2.76
N GLU A 14 43.02 47.23 3.91
CA GLU A 14 42.32 45.97 4.07
C GLU A 14 40.83 46.21 4.33
N ILE A 15 39.98 45.31 3.84
CA ILE A 15 38.54 45.39 4.08
C ILE A 15 38.26 45.07 5.55
N VAL A 16 37.56 45.97 6.24
CA VAL A 16 37.20 45.80 7.66
C VAL A 16 35.76 45.36 7.84
N ASP A 17 34.85 45.83 6.96
CA ASP A 17 33.44 45.51 7.05
C ASP A 17 32.68 45.87 5.75
N VAL A 18 31.46 45.37 5.63
CA VAL A 18 30.48 45.77 4.60
C VAL A 18 29.45 46.71 5.22
N GLU A 19 29.18 47.84 4.56
CA GLU A 19 28.12 48.77 5.00
C GLU A 19 26.76 48.24 4.55
N GLU A 20 26.17 47.30 5.32
CA GLU A 20 24.93 46.57 4.98
C GLU A 20 23.78 47.51 4.58
N PHE A 21 23.63 48.65 5.26
CA PHE A 21 22.59 49.65 4.94
C PHE A 21 22.74 50.23 3.53
N GLU A 22 23.97 50.55 3.12
CA GLU A 22 24.24 51.10 1.78
C GLU A 22 24.08 50.02 0.70
N VAL A 23 24.42 48.77 1.01
CA VAL A 23 24.13 47.62 0.13
C VAL A 23 22.62 47.45 -0.05
N ALA A 24 21.85 47.41 1.03
CA ALA A 24 20.40 47.28 0.99
C ALA A 24 19.74 48.44 0.21
N ARG A 25 20.17 49.68 0.47
CA ARG A 25 19.72 50.86 -0.27
C ARG A 25 20.03 50.76 -1.76
N ALA A 26 21.21 50.27 -2.13
CA ALA A 26 21.59 50.06 -3.53
C ALA A 26 20.76 48.96 -4.21
N ILE A 27 20.43 47.87 -3.49
CA ILE A 27 19.52 46.81 -3.97
C ILE A 27 18.13 47.39 -4.25
N LEU A 28 17.55 48.13 -3.29
CA LEU A 28 16.22 48.74 -3.42
C LEU A 28 16.16 49.79 -4.53
N ALA A 29 17.26 50.47 -4.80
CA ALA A 29 17.38 51.40 -5.93
C ALA A 29 17.60 50.71 -7.29
N GLY A 30 17.68 49.38 -7.34
CA GLY A 30 17.90 48.62 -8.57
C GLY A 30 19.33 48.72 -9.14
N HIS A 31 20.31 49.14 -8.34
CA HIS A 31 21.70 49.34 -8.78
C HIS A 31 22.51 48.03 -8.83
N THR A 32 21.97 46.96 -9.43
CA THR A 32 22.59 45.62 -9.43
C THR A 32 23.95 45.58 -10.12
N GLN A 33 24.13 46.32 -11.23
CA GLN A 33 25.43 46.41 -11.94
C GLN A 33 26.55 47.03 -11.09
N ARG A 34 26.19 47.87 -10.12
CA ARG A 34 27.17 48.46 -9.22
C ARG A 34 27.57 47.47 -8.13
N LEU A 35 26.60 46.70 -7.64
CA LEU A 35 26.82 45.64 -6.66
C LEU A 35 27.60 44.46 -7.23
N SER A 36 27.58 44.27 -8.55
CA SER A 36 28.36 43.24 -9.25
C SER A 36 29.84 43.57 -9.42
N GLN A 37 30.27 44.81 -9.09
CA GLN A 37 31.67 45.20 -9.22
C GLN A 37 32.53 44.47 -8.19
N GLN A 38 33.66 43.92 -8.63
CA GLN A 38 34.60 43.28 -7.73
C GLN A 38 35.35 44.33 -6.88
N VAL A 39 35.51 44.01 -5.60
CA VAL A 39 36.28 44.78 -4.65
C VAL A 39 37.50 43.93 -4.27
N GLN A 40 38.71 44.39 -4.62
CA GLN A 40 39.95 43.63 -4.42
C GLN A 40 39.89 42.20 -5.01
N SER A 41 39.37 42.08 -6.23
CA SER A 41 39.19 40.79 -6.93
C SER A 41 38.18 39.83 -6.28
N LYS A 42 37.46 40.25 -5.23
CA LYS A 42 36.38 39.49 -4.61
C LYS A 42 35.03 40.11 -4.95
N HIS A 43 34.03 39.28 -5.17
CA HIS A 43 32.67 39.75 -5.35
C HIS A 43 32.09 40.23 -4.00
N LEU A 44 31.22 41.23 -3.99
CA LEU A 44 30.60 41.75 -2.77
C LEU A 44 29.88 40.64 -1.96
N PHE A 45 29.30 39.67 -2.67
CA PHE A 45 28.71 38.46 -2.08
C PHE A 45 29.70 37.68 -1.20
N GLU A 46 30.89 37.38 -1.71
CA GLU A 46 31.95 36.65 -0.98
C GLU A 46 32.39 37.42 0.26
N ILE A 47 32.50 38.74 0.13
CA ILE A 47 32.87 39.63 1.23
C ILE A 47 31.76 39.58 2.30
N CYS A 48 30.49 39.71 1.92
CA CYS A 48 29.38 39.59 2.87
C CYS A 48 29.42 38.28 3.64
N ILE A 49 29.68 37.15 2.97
CA ILE A 49 29.79 35.85 3.63
C ILE A 49 30.98 35.81 4.59
N ALA A 50 32.15 36.31 4.17
CA ALA A 50 33.36 36.31 4.99
C ALA A 50 33.21 37.12 6.28
N PHE A 51 32.40 38.19 6.27
CA PHE A 51 32.10 39.02 7.44
C PHE A 51 30.85 38.57 8.23
N GLY A 52 30.20 37.47 7.84
CA GLY A 52 29.03 36.95 8.54
C GLY A 52 27.70 37.63 8.18
N HIS A 53 27.69 38.50 7.17
CA HIS A 53 26.51 39.23 6.66
C HIS A 53 25.64 38.37 5.74
N GLN A 54 25.20 37.22 6.26
CA GLN A 54 24.44 36.21 5.51
C GLN A 54 23.13 36.74 4.93
N SER A 55 22.43 37.61 5.68
CA SER A 55 21.18 38.24 5.23
C SER A 55 21.40 39.15 4.03
N THR A 56 22.47 39.95 4.07
CA THR A 56 22.86 40.83 2.95
C THR A 56 23.30 40.01 1.74
N ALA A 57 24.07 38.93 1.94
CA ALA A 57 24.44 37.99 0.88
C ALA A 57 23.20 37.34 0.23
N ALA A 58 22.23 36.91 1.03
CA ALA A 58 20.97 36.35 0.56
C ALA A 58 20.12 37.36 -0.23
N ALA A 59 20.13 38.64 0.17
CA ALA A 59 19.46 39.70 -0.56
C ALA A 59 20.10 39.93 -1.95
N LEU A 60 21.43 39.91 -2.05
CA LEU A 60 22.14 40.01 -3.33
C LEU A 60 21.72 38.87 -4.29
N LEU A 61 21.60 37.64 -3.79
CA LEU A 61 21.10 36.50 -4.58
C LEU A 61 19.64 36.67 -5.00
N THR A 62 18.76 37.02 -4.05
CA THR A 62 17.31 37.13 -4.28
C THR A 62 16.97 38.22 -5.31
N HIS A 63 17.76 39.29 -5.34
CA HIS A 63 17.61 40.38 -6.31
C HIS A 63 18.41 40.18 -7.61
N GLY A 64 19.02 39.01 -7.80
CA GLY A 64 19.69 38.64 -9.05
C GLY A 64 20.87 39.54 -9.37
N VAL A 65 21.67 39.94 -8.37
CA VAL A 65 22.90 40.70 -8.59
C VAL A 65 23.89 39.84 -9.39
N PRO A 66 24.33 40.29 -10.60
CA PRO A 66 25.23 39.52 -11.44
C PRO A 66 26.56 39.22 -10.74
N GLY A 67 27.13 38.03 -10.98
CA GLY A 67 28.46 37.68 -10.48
C GLY A 67 28.49 37.10 -9.06
N CYS A 68 27.34 36.97 -8.40
CA CYS A 68 27.25 36.10 -7.22
C CYS A 68 27.61 34.67 -7.64
N ARG A 69 28.46 34.01 -6.87
CA ARG A 69 28.84 32.61 -7.06
C ARG A 69 28.64 31.88 -5.75
N VAL A 70 27.78 30.86 -5.74
CA VAL A 70 27.49 30.06 -4.56
C VAL A 70 28.36 28.81 -4.57
N GLU A 71 29.18 28.69 -3.54
CA GLU A 71 30.08 27.58 -3.26
C GLU A 71 29.60 26.72 -2.10
N LEU A 72 30.13 25.51 -1.98
CA LEU A 72 29.75 24.57 -0.94
C LEU A 72 29.87 25.16 0.47
N CYS A 73 30.97 25.88 0.74
CA CYS A 73 31.24 26.48 2.04
C CYS A 73 30.24 27.58 2.44
N HIS A 74 29.54 28.18 1.48
CA HIS A 74 28.53 29.21 1.72
C HIS A 74 27.22 28.64 2.29
N LEU A 75 26.97 27.36 2.06
CA LEU A 75 25.78 26.66 2.56
C LEU A 75 25.93 26.20 4.02
N GLY A 76 27.08 26.52 4.63
CA GLY A 76 27.38 26.28 6.05
C GLY A 76 28.07 24.95 6.32
N PRO A 77 28.75 24.81 7.49
CA PRO A 77 29.09 23.50 8.01
C PRO A 77 27.83 22.79 8.55
N PHE A 78 28.03 21.55 8.92
CA PHE A 78 27.31 20.48 8.24
C PHE A 78 26.86 19.43 9.29
N ALA A 79 27.60 19.30 10.39
CA ALA A 79 27.10 18.79 11.66
C ALA A 79 27.72 19.62 12.79
N GLY A 80 27.01 19.78 13.91
CA GLY A 80 27.67 20.12 15.17
C GLY A 80 28.79 19.12 15.42
N LYS A 81 29.88 19.50 16.08
CA LYS A 81 31.12 18.72 16.28
C LYS A 81 30.97 17.31 16.93
N ALA A 82 29.77 16.76 17.03
CA ALA A 82 29.50 15.36 17.34
C ALA A 82 30.00 14.45 16.20
N ARG A 83 31.32 14.42 15.98
CA ARG A 83 31.95 13.22 15.43
C ARG A 83 31.58 12.09 16.39
N LEU A 84 30.80 11.12 15.92
CA LEU A 84 30.68 9.84 16.61
C LEU A 84 32.08 9.40 16.99
N LYS A 85 32.29 9.05 18.27
CA LYS A 85 33.60 8.56 18.73
C LYS A 85 34.04 7.44 17.78
N ARG A 86 35.21 7.62 17.21
CA ARG A 86 35.74 6.92 16.03
C ARG A 86 36.07 5.44 16.28
N ASP A 87 35.70 4.90 17.45
CA ASP A 87 36.21 3.61 17.94
C ASP A 87 35.14 2.50 18.10
N ASP A 88 33.84 2.80 18.26
CA ASP A 88 32.85 1.74 18.62
C ASP A 88 31.89 1.21 17.52
N LEU A 89 31.94 1.72 16.29
CA LEU A 89 31.02 1.33 15.18
C LEU A 89 31.79 0.78 13.98
N GLY A 90 32.71 -0.15 14.22
CA GLY A 90 33.38 -0.87 13.14
C GLY A 90 32.38 -1.76 12.39
N CYS A 91 32.23 -1.54 11.09
CA CYS A 91 31.57 -2.52 10.22
C CYS A 91 32.29 -3.87 10.34
N LYS A 92 31.55 -4.95 10.66
CA LYS A 92 32.11 -6.31 10.81
C LYS A 92 32.72 -6.89 9.53
N CYS A 93 32.53 -6.21 8.40
CA CYS A 93 33.02 -6.54 7.07
C CYS A 93 34.54 -6.39 6.85
N GLY A 94 35.29 -5.76 7.77
CA GLY A 94 36.75 -5.59 7.64
C GLY A 94 37.23 -4.54 6.62
N SER A 95 36.35 -3.68 6.10
CA SER A 95 36.75 -2.54 5.27
C SER A 95 37.43 -1.46 6.12
N PRO A 96 38.51 -0.79 5.63
CA PRO A 96 39.13 0.34 6.31
C PRO A 96 38.18 1.55 6.42
N TRP A 97 37.06 1.51 5.72
CA TRP A 97 35.93 2.41 5.87
C TRP A 97 34.86 1.72 6.71
N ARG A 98 34.26 2.44 7.67
CA ARG A 98 33.18 1.92 8.57
C ARG A 98 31.90 1.48 7.86
N THR A 99 31.88 1.48 6.54
CA THR A 99 30.71 1.31 5.70
C THR A 99 31.15 0.49 4.48
N CYS A 100 30.80 -0.79 4.48
CA CYS A 100 31.00 -1.63 3.30
C CYS A 100 29.93 -1.34 2.25
N ASP A 101 30.23 -1.67 0.99
CA ASP A 101 29.26 -1.60 -0.10
C ASP A 101 28.02 -2.49 0.16
N PHE A 102 28.14 -3.51 1.01
CA PHE A 102 27.02 -4.35 1.44
C PHE A 102 26.16 -3.74 2.56
N CYS A 103 26.67 -2.71 3.26
CA CYS A 103 26.11 -2.20 4.51
C CYS A 103 25.43 -0.84 4.33
N CYS A 104 25.85 -0.10 3.30
CA CYS A 104 25.44 1.27 3.06
C CYS A 104 25.28 1.52 1.56
N TRP A 105 24.31 2.35 1.22
CA TRP A 105 23.90 2.63 -0.15
C TRP A 105 24.09 4.10 -0.46
N GLY A 106 24.50 4.43 -1.69
CA GLY A 106 24.77 5.79 -2.12
C GLY A 106 25.00 5.85 -3.63
N SER A 107 25.23 7.04 -4.18
CA SER A 107 25.60 7.17 -5.59
C SER A 107 27.02 6.66 -5.87
N GLU A 108 27.31 6.32 -7.13
CA GLU A 108 28.66 5.90 -7.54
C GLU A 108 29.70 6.97 -7.20
N LEU A 109 30.86 6.56 -6.68
CA LEU A 109 31.93 7.48 -6.28
C LEU A 109 32.41 8.38 -7.43
N ALA A 110 32.35 7.88 -8.67
CA ALA A 110 32.73 8.63 -9.87
C ALA A 110 31.80 9.83 -10.13
N ASP A 111 30.53 9.69 -9.76
CA ASP A 111 29.47 10.65 -10.09
C ASP A 111 29.08 11.55 -8.92
N GLY A 112 29.75 11.42 -7.78
CA GLY A 112 29.31 12.07 -6.55
C GLY A 112 30.29 13.05 -5.92
N VAL A 113 29.78 13.91 -5.05
CA VAL A 113 30.55 14.80 -4.17
C VAL A 113 30.39 14.30 -2.74
N TRP A 114 31.52 14.03 -2.09
CA TRP A 114 31.55 13.68 -0.67
C TRP A 114 31.32 14.91 0.18
N ILE A 115 30.41 14.82 1.16
CA ILE A 115 30.14 15.90 2.09
C ILE A 115 30.39 15.42 3.52
N GLU A 116 31.25 16.14 4.24
CA GLU A 116 32.00 15.65 5.41
C GLU A 116 31.15 15.40 6.68
N ASP A 117 29.92 15.87 6.76
CA ASP A 117 28.99 15.73 7.88
C ASP A 117 28.08 14.52 7.87
N TRP A 118 28.19 13.68 6.85
CA TRP A 118 27.16 12.69 6.56
C TRP A 118 27.32 11.34 7.25
N ASP A 119 28.33 11.17 8.10
CA ASP A 119 28.46 9.98 8.96
C ASP A 119 27.53 10.03 10.19
N ALA A 120 26.39 10.74 10.11
CA ALA A 120 25.42 10.90 11.19
C ALA A 120 24.19 10.03 10.98
N GLU A 121 23.61 9.51 12.07
CA GLU A 121 22.29 8.87 12.06
C GLU A 121 21.25 9.75 11.35
N LEU A 122 20.28 9.15 10.65
CA LEU A 122 19.32 9.92 9.86
C LEU A 122 18.67 11.07 10.63
N ALA A 123 18.22 10.84 11.86
CA ALA A 123 17.60 11.88 12.68
C ALA A 123 18.51 13.10 12.89
N ASN A 124 19.80 12.86 13.17
CA ASN A 124 20.78 13.93 13.35
C ASN A 124 21.05 14.67 12.04
N ALA A 125 21.11 13.93 10.93
CA ALA A 125 21.32 14.53 9.62
C ALA A 125 20.11 15.35 9.15
N VAL A 126 18.87 14.90 9.44
CA VAL A 126 17.65 15.66 9.19
C VAL A 126 17.66 16.97 10.00
N ALA A 127 17.99 16.90 11.29
CA ALA A 127 18.09 18.10 12.13
C ALA A 127 19.15 19.09 11.60
N ALA A 128 20.32 18.59 11.20
CA ALA A 128 21.38 19.41 10.62
C ALA A 128 20.98 20.01 9.27
N ALA A 129 20.29 19.25 8.41
CA ALA A 129 19.78 19.73 7.14
C ALA A 129 18.71 20.81 7.33
N GLN A 130 17.82 20.67 8.31
CA GLN A 130 16.84 21.69 8.67
C GLN A 130 17.51 22.98 9.16
N GLU A 131 18.54 22.88 10.01
CA GLU A 131 19.33 24.04 10.44
C GLU A 131 20.02 24.72 9.25
N ALA A 132 20.68 23.94 8.39
CA ALA A 132 21.38 24.44 7.21
C ALA A 132 20.42 25.09 6.20
N ALA A 133 19.28 24.46 5.91
CA ALA A 133 18.22 25.01 5.06
C ALA A 133 17.61 26.29 5.66
N GLY A 134 17.67 26.45 6.98
CA GLY A 134 17.27 27.65 7.69
C GLY A 134 18.19 28.85 7.49
N ARG A 135 19.43 28.66 7.02
CA ARG A 135 20.40 29.76 6.84
C ARG A 135 19.98 30.70 5.71
N PRO A 136 20.21 32.02 5.81
CA PRO A 136 19.69 32.98 4.83
C PRO A 136 20.06 32.66 3.37
N VAL A 137 21.32 32.34 3.11
CA VAL A 137 21.81 32.00 1.75
C VAL A 137 21.18 30.70 1.24
N ALA A 138 21.21 29.62 2.02
CA ALA A 138 20.60 28.35 1.64
C ALA A 138 19.09 28.50 1.42
N ARG A 139 18.37 29.19 2.32
CA ARG A 139 16.94 29.47 2.19
C ARG A 139 16.62 30.23 0.91
N ALA A 140 17.39 31.27 0.59
CA ALA A 140 17.19 32.04 -0.65
C ALA A 140 17.41 31.16 -1.89
N MET A 141 18.41 30.28 -1.86
CA MET A 141 18.70 29.33 -2.94
C MET A 141 17.58 28.29 -3.11
N LEU A 142 17.14 27.66 -2.03
CA LEU A 142 16.03 26.70 -2.05
C LEU A 142 14.73 27.36 -2.51
N ALA A 143 14.44 28.60 -2.08
CA ALA A 143 13.28 29.36 -2.55
C ALA A 143 13.36 29.69 -4.05
N ALA A 144 14.55 30.07 -4.54
CA ALA A 144 14.77 30.30 -5.97
C ALA A 144 14.51 29.03 -6.79
N LEU A 145 15.01 27.89 -6.36
CA LEU A 145 14.76 26.57 -6.98
C LEU A 145 13.27 26.22 -7.01
N ARG A 146 12.56 26.39 -5.89
CA ARG A 146 11.10 26.17 -5.80
C ARG A 146 10.32 27.07 -6.75
N SER A 147 10.73 28.33 -6.90
CA SER A 147 10.07 29.26 -7.80
C SER A 147 10.29 28.96 -9.28
N GLY A 148 11.23 28.07 -9.62
CA GLY A 148 11.63 27.79 -11.00
C GLY A 148 12.31 28.97 -11.70
N LYS A 149 12.58 30.07 -10.97
CA LYS A 149 13.28 31.23 -11.52
C LYS A 149 14.62 30.82 -12.10
N ASP A 150 14.92 31.38 -13.25
CA ASP A 150 16.11 31.07 -14.01
C ASP A 150 17.35 31.63 -13.27
N PHE A 151 18.34 30.79 -13.01
CA PHE A 151 19.56 31.14 -12.27
C PHE A 151 20.53 32.03 -13.06
N ARG A 152 20.11 32.63 -14.18
CA ARG A 152 21.02 33.28 -15.13
C ARG A 152 21.86 34.40 -14.53
N SER A 153 21.45 34.96 -13.39
CA SER A 153 22.17 36.03 -12.70
C SER A 153 23.31 35.55 -11.80
N PHE A 154 23.39 34.28 -11.41
CA PHE A 154 24.43 33.81 -10.50
C PHE A 154 24.88 32.38 -10.78
N ASP A 155 26.14 32.11 -10.46
CA ASP A 155 26.79 30.82 -10.66
C ASP A 155 26.62 29.95 -9.40
N VAL A 156 26.40 28.65 -9.57
CA VAL A 156 26.28 27.71 -8.45
C VAL A 156 27.24 26.57 -8.76
N SER A 157 28.25 26.38 -7.92
CA SER A 157 29.21 25.31 -8.16
C SER A 157 28.53 23.94 -8.04
N GLU A 158 29.07 22.94 -8.75
CA GLU A 158 28.49 21.58 -8.73
C GLU A 158 28.42 21.01 -7.31
N ALA A 159 29.42 21.31 -6.46
CA ALA A 159 29.43 20.90 -5.06
C ALA A 159 28.32 21.59 -4.25
N ALA A 160 28.08 22.88 -4.48
CA ALA A 160 26.98 23.60 -3.85
C ALA A 160 25.62 23.04 -4.29
N MET A 161 25.45 22.72 -5.59
CA MET A 161 24.21 22.13 -6.09
C MET A 161 23.98 20.72 -5.52
N ALA A 162 25.03 19.90 -5.42
CA ALA A 162 24.95 18.58 -4.79
C ALA A 162 24.53 18.69 -3.32
N ARG A 163 24.97 19.74 -2.62
CA ARG A 163 24.51 20.01 -1.25
C ARG A 163 23.07 20.48 -1.20
N LEU A 164 22.64 21.39 -2.07
CA LEU A 164 21.25 21.83 -2.13
C LEU A 164 20.30 20.65 -2.41
N LEU A 165 20.74 19.70 -3.24
CA LEU A 165 20.04 18.44 -3.47
C LEU A 165 19.91 17.63 -2.17
N ASP A 166 21.01 17.42 -1.43
CA ASP A 166 20.97 16.71 -0.15
C ASP A 166 20.07 17.39 0.89
N LEU A 167 20.14 18.72 1.00
CA LEU A 167 19.24 19.47 1.88
C LEU A 167 17.77 19.26 1.50
N ALA A 168 17.45 19.23 0.20
CA ALA A 168 16.10 18.97 -0.28
C ALA A 168 15.63 17.55 0.07
N ILE A 169 16.50 16.55 -0.11
CA ILE A 169 16.22 15.15 0.26
C ILE A 169 15.96 15.05 1.77
N LEU A 170 16.85 15.60 2.61
CA LEU A 170 16.78 15.46 4.05
C LEU A 170 15.71 16.30 4.73
N THR A 171 15.24 17.35 4.06
CA THR A 171 14.05 18.09 4.51
C THR A 171 12.75 17.43 4.05
N GLY A 172 12.81 16.35 3.26
CA GLY A 172 11.64 15.64 2.75
C GLY A 172 10.91 16.39 1.62
N ASP A 173 11.53 17.41 1.03
CA ASP A 173 10.93 18.21 -0.05
C ASP A 173 11.20 17.54 -1.40
N ALA A 174 10.29 16.63 -1.76
CA ALA A 174 10.40 15.78 -2.94
C ALA A 174 10.46 16.58 -4.26
N ASP A 175 9.62 17.59 -4.42
CA ASP A 175 9.58 18.44 -5.61
C ASP A 175 10.89 19.22 -5.76
N LEU A 176 11.39 19.77 -4.66
CA LEU A 176 12.67 20.47 -4.64
C LEU A 176 13.83 19.53 -4.93
N ALA A 177 13.82 18.32 -4.36
CA ALA A 177 14.85 17.31 -4.60
C ALA A 177 14.88 16.91 -6.08
N GLN A 178 13.74 16.73 -6.71
CA GLN A 178 13.64 16.45 -8.15
C GLN A 178 14.19 17.61 -9.00
N ARG A 179 13.86 18.87 -8.66
CA ARG A 179 14.36 20.05 -9.38
C ARG A 179 15.87 20.24 -9.19
N CYS A 180 16.38 20.01 -7.98
CA CYS A 180 17.81 20.00 -7.72
C CYS A 180 18.49 18.91 -8.56
N ALA A 181 17.94 17.69 -8.57
CA ALA A 181 18.47 16.57 -9.35
C ALA A 181 18.57 16.87 -10.85
N GLN A 182 17.57 17.53 -11.44
CA GLN A 182 17.60 17.94 -12.85
C GLN A 182 18.70 18.95 -13.18
N ARG A 183 19.15 19.73 -12.19
CA ARG A 183 20.19 20.76 -12.33
C ARG A 183 21.56 20.30 -11.84
N CYS A 184 21.65 19.11 -11.24
CA CYS A 184 22.84 18.64 -10.56
C CYS A 184 23.51 17.53 -11.36
N THR A 185 24.70 17.80 -11.89
CA THR A 185 25.53 16.82 -12.61
C THR A 185 26.16 15.80 -11.68
N ARG A 186 26.36 16.17 -10.39
CA ARG A 186 26.98 15.31 -9.38
C ARG A 186 26.02 14.98 -8.26
N ARG A 187 26.05 13.76 -7.74
CA ARG A 187 25.13 13.36 -6.66
C ARG A 187 25.75 13.55 -5.27
N PRO A 188 24.95 13.81 -4.23
CA PRO A 188 25.43 13.71 -2.87
C PRO A 188 25.86 12.27 -2.55
N LEU A 189 27.15 12.04 -2.27
CA LEU A 189 27.66 10.77 -1.73
C LEU A 189 27.28 10.58 -0.26
N ARG A 190 25.98 10.52 0.03
CA ARG A 190 25.50 10.08 1.33
C ARG A 190 25.42 8.56 1.34
N ARG A 191 25.88 7.98 2.45
CA ARG A 191 25.71 6.56 2.75
C ARG A 191 24.44 6.40 3.59
N TRP A 192 23.49 5.66 3.06
CA TRP A 192 22.23 5.35 3.70
C TRP A 192 22.23 3.91 4.16
N CYS A 193 21.82 3.66 5.40
CA CYS A 193 21.59 2.34 5.94
C CYS A 193 20.10 1.97 5.79
N SER A 194 19.77 0.69 5.71
CA SER A 194 18.36 0.28 5.68
C SER A 194 17.64 0.67 6.97
N GLN A 195 18.36 0.67 8.10
CA GLN A 195 17.87 1.15 9.39
C GLN A 195 17.58 2.65 9.41
N ASP A 196 18.18 3.44 8.50
CA ASP A 196 17.86 4.87 8.40
C ASP A 196 16.44 5.07 7.87
N PHE A 197 15.97 4.21 6.97
CA PHE A 197 14.64 4.31 6.37
C PHE A 197 13.58 3.50 7.09
N PHE A 198 13.99 2.45 7.80
CA PHE A 198 13.10 1.54 8.49
C PHE A 198 13.52 1.34 9.93
N ASP A 199 12.63 1.72 10.83
CA ASP A 199 12.77 1.45 12.26
C ASP A 199 12.52 -0.04 12.51
N ASN A 200 13.59 -0.82 12.66
CA ASN A 200 13.55 -2.21 13.12
C ASN A 200 13.36 -2.27 14.66
N LEU A 201 12.42 -1.49 15.19
CA LEU A 201 12.21 -1.36 16.64
C LEU A 201 11.78 -2.69 17.29
N ARG A 202 11.22 -3.62 16.51
CA ARG A 202 10.84 -4.98 16.93
C ARG A 202 10.93 -5.95 15.74
N PRO A 203 11.14 -7.27 15.98
CA PRO A 203 11.26 -8.28 14.92
C PRO A 203 10.03 -8.43 14.01
N PHE A 204 8.95 -7.66 14.20
CA PHE A 204 7.68 -7.81 13.48
C PHE A 204 7.14 -6.48 12.91
N LEU A 205 7.82 -5.35 13.17
CA LEU A 205 7.31 -4.03 12.79
C LEU A 205 8.31 -3.34 11.85
N LEU A 206 8.05 -3.44 10.54
CA LEU A 206 8.61 -2.49 9.59
C LEU A 206 7.80 -1.20 9.64
N ARG A 207 8.44 -0.10 10.02
CA ARG A 207 7.89 1.24 9.95
C ARG A 207 8.87 2.14 9.22
N ALA A 208 8.39 2.89 8.23
CA ALA A 208 9.17 3.94 7.63
C ALA A 208 9.45 5.02 8.69
N SER A 209 10.72 5.24 9.03
CA SER A 209 11.17 6.23 10.02
C SER A 209 11.07 7.65 9.46
N ALA A 210 11.33 7.82 8.16
CA ALA A 210 11.35 9.10 7.45
C ALA A 210 10.76 8.98 6.04
N PRO A 211 9.43 8.74 5.90
CA PRO A 211 8.78 8.46 4.62
C PRO A 211 9.00 9.55 3.57
N ASP A 212 9.05 10.83 3.98
CA ASP A 212 9.28 11.96 3.09
C ASP A 212 10.72 12.04 2.60
N VAL A 213 11.69 11.70 3.46
CA VAL A 213 13.10 11.61 3.06
C VAL A 213 13.30 10.47 2.07
N THR A 214 12.71 9.29 2.34
CA THR A 214 12.72 8.16 1.41
C THR A 214 12.17 8.56 0.04
N ALA A 215 11.05 9.27 0.03
CA ALA A 215 10.43 9.70 -1.21
C ALA A 215 11.26 10.72 -1.97
N ALA A 216 11.77 11.74 -1.29
CA ALA A 216 12.62 12.74 -1.90
C ALA A 216 13.92 12.12 -2.45
N ALA A 217 14.51 11.14 -1.75
CA ALA A 217 15.67 10.41 -2.22
C ALA A 217 15.37 9.66 -3.54
N ILE A 218 14.30 8.86 -3.58
CA ILE A 218 13.92 8.09 -4.77
C ILE A 218 13.59 9.03 -5.94
N LEU A 219 12.79 10.07 -5.71
CA LEU A 219 12.39 11.04 -6.74
C LEU A 219 13.57 11.84 -7.29
N SER A 220 14.62 12.04 -6.49
CA SER A 220 15.85 12.65 -6.97
C SER A 220 16.70 11.72 -7.84
N GLY A 221 16.34 10.44 -7.97
CA GLY A 221 17.10 9.45 -8.73
C GLY A 221 18.17 8.73 -7.91
N VAL A 222 18.09 8.75 -6.57
CA VAL A 222 18.95 7.89 -5.75
C VAL A 222 18.54 6.43 -5.99
N THR A 223 19.48 5.63 -6.47
CA THR A 223 19.28 4.21 -6.74
C THR A 223 19.27 3.43 -5.43
N LEU A 224 18.09 3.30 -4.82
CA LEU A 224 17.88 2.47 -3.63
C LEU A 224 17.40 1.04 -3.97
N GLN A 225 17.48 0.62 -5.23
CA GLN A 225 16.91 -0.66 -5.69
C GLN A 225 17.63 -1.86 -5.09
N GLU A 226 18.91 -1.71 -4.81
CA GLU A 226 19.76 -2.74 -4.23
C GLU A 226 19.67 -2.75 -2.69
N LEU A 227 19.12 -1.68 -2.08
CA LEU A 227 18.86 -1.61 -0.64
C LEU A 227 17.92 -2.74 -0.22
N SER A 228 18.37 -3.54 0.74
CA SER A 228 17.55 -4.53 1.42
C SER A 228 17.48 -4.23 2.92
N VAL A 229 16.28 -4.41 3.46
CA VAL A 229 16.05 -4.39 4.90
C VAL A 229 16.27 -5.78 5.42
N GLU A 230 17.20 -5.92 6.36
CA GLU A 230 17.48 -7.18 7.01
C GLU A 230 16.33 -7.48 7.99
N TYR A 231 15.56 -8.53 7.70
CA TYR A 231 14.59 -9.07 8.64
C TYR A 231 15.25 -10.17 9.46
N ARG A 232 15.36 -9.92 10.76
CA ARG A 232 15.76 -10.92 11.75
C ARG A 232 14.51 -11.50 12.39
N GLY A 233 14.01 -12.59 11.81
CA GLY A 233 13.00 -13.40 12.47
C GLY A 233 13.61 -13.99 13.75
N ARG A 234 12.87 -13.97 14.86
CA ARG A 234 13.21 -14.82 16.00
C ARG A 234 12.80 -16.24 15.65
N GLU A 235 13.70 -17.03 15.10
CA GLU A 235 13.56 -18.46 15.31
C GLU A 235 13.90 -18.70 16.79
N HIS A 236 12.86 -18.81 17.63
CA HIS A 236 13.00 -19.42 18.95
C HIS A 236 13.35 -20.90 18.75
N VAL A 237 14.57 -21.16 18.26
CA VAL A 237 15.18 -22.47 18.38
C VAL A 237 15.43 -22.61 19.87
N ASN A 238 14.85 -23.65 20.46
CA ASN A 238 15.03 -24.03 21.86
C ASN A 238 16.44 -23.71 22.33
N HIS A 239 16.58 -23.13 23.54
CA HIS A 239 17.81 -22.62 24.17
C HIS A 239 19.08 -23.51 24.13
N TYR A 240 19.00 -24.71 23.56
CA TYR A 240 20.05 -25.72 23.49
C TYR A 240 20.83 -25.77 22.18
N VAL A 241 20.41 -25.10 21.10
CA VAL A 241 21.17 -25.07 19.84
C VAL A 241 21.34 -23.61 19.44
N GLY A 242 22.60 -23.16 19.30
CA GLY A 242 22.95 -21.74 19.12
C GLY A 242 22.09 -20.99 18.12
N ASP A 243 21.84 -19.72 18.42
CA ASP A 243 20.99 -18.78 17.68
C ASP A 243 21.44 -18.64 16.21
N VAL A 244 20.94 -19.51 15.33
CA VAL A 244 21.15 -19.40 13.88
C VAL A 244 20.08 -18.44 13.35
N SER A 245 20.37 -17.14 13.41
CA SER A 245 19.51 -16.14 12.78
C SER A 245 19.53 -16.34 11.26
N VAL A 246 18.44 -16.84 10.70
CA VAL A 246 18.27 -16.88 9.24
C VAL A 246 17.92 -15.47 8.78
N GLU A 247 18.91 -14.75 8.24
CA GLU A 247 18.72 -13.42 7.67
C GLU A 247 17.88 -13.50 6.39
N CYS A 248 16.75 -12.78 6.36
CA CYS A 248 15.96 -12.61 5.14
C CYS A 248 16.10 -11.18 4.63
N PRO A 249 16.90 -10.93 3.59
CA PRO A 249 16.94 -9.61 2.97
C PRO A 249 15.60 -9.35 2.27
N ILE A 250 14.89 -8.31 2.73
CA ILE A 250 13.66 -7.81 2.12
C ILE A 250 14.05 -6.65 1.22
N PRO A 251 13.88 -6.73 -0.11
CA PRO A 251 14.23 -5.61 -0.98
C PRO A 251 13.36 -4.39 -0.67
N LEU A 252 13.90 -3.18 -0.90
CA LEU A 252 13.26 -1.92 -0.50
C LEU A 252 11.79 -1.82 -0.94
N ARG A 253 11.48 -2.18 -2.19
CA ARG A 253 10.12 -2.14 -2.72
C ARG A 253 9.15 -2.94 -1.86
N GLU A 254 9.54 -4.17 -1.51
CA GLU A 254 8.73 -5.02 -0.64
C GLU A 254 8.71 -4.51 0.80
N ALA A 255 9.80 -3.94 1.31
CA ALA A 255 9.82 -3.31 2.63
C ALA A 255 8.84 -2.13 2.75
N ILE A 256 8.76 -1.26 1.73
CA ILE A 256 7.78 -0.16 1.66
C ILE A 256 6.36 -0.72 1.66
N ALA A 257 6.09 -1.77 0.88
CA ALA A 257 4.78 -2.40 0.85
C ALA A 257 4.39 -3.00 2.22
N LEU A 258 5.35 -3.65 2.87
CA LEU A 258 5.17 -4.27 4.19
C LEU A 258 5.08 -3.27 5.34
N CYS A 259 5.44 -2.00 5.14
CA CYS A 259 5.15 -0.96 6.14
C CYS A 259 3.64 -0.76 6.35
N GLY A 260 2.84 -0.94 5.30
CA GLY A 260 1.39 -0.73 5.34
C GLY A 260 0.97 0.74 5.27
N ASP A 261 1.88 1.63 4.92
CA ASP A 261 1.56 3.03 4.60
C ASP A 261 1.13 3.11 3.14
N LEU A 262 -0.19 3.09 2.91
CA LEU A 262 -0.78 3.10 1.57
C LEU A 262 -0.42 4.38 0.79
N GLN A 263 -0.34 5.53 1.47
CA GLN A 263 -0.01 6.80 0.83
C GLN A 263 1.45 6.79 0.36
N LEU A 264 2.36 6.31 1.21
CA LEU A 264 3.76 6.12 0.84
C LEU A 264 3.91 5.16 -0.34
N TRP A 265 3.19 4.04 -0.33
CA TRP A 265 3.21 3.08 -1.43
C TRP A 265 2.68 3.68 -2.74
N GLN A 266 1.52 4.33 -2.72
CA GLN A 266 0.96 5.00 -3.90
C GLN A 266 1.93 6.04 -4.47
N ARG A 267 2.59 6.82 -3.60
CA ARG A 267 3.57 7.83 -3.99
C ARG A 267 4.82 7.22 -4.65
N LEU A 268 5.29 6.07 -4.17
CA LEU A 268 6.58 5.50 -4.57
C LEU A 268 6.50 4.37 -5.59
N SER A 269 5.39 3.64 -5.64
CA SER A 269 5.23 2.49 -6.53
C SER A 269 5.50 2.79 -8.01
N PRO A 270 5.15 3.97 -8.59
CA PRO A 270 5.47 4.26 -9.99
C PRO A 270 6.97 4.46 -10.26
N LEU A 271 7.76 4.73 -9.22
CA LEU A 271 9.20 5.01 -9.31
C LEU A 271 10.04 3.78 -9.02
N LEU A 272 9.44 2.76 -8.41
CA LEU A 272 10.10 1.52 -8.06
C LEU A 272 10.02 0.56 -9.25
N PRO A 273 11.09 -0.20 -9.53
CA PRO A 273 11.09 -1.13 -10.65
C PRO A 273 9.97 -2.17 -10.49
N GLU A 274 9.15 -2.31 -11.53
CA GLU A 274 8.13 -3.36 -11.57
C GLU A 274 8.80 -4.73 -11.58
N ARG A 275 8.24 -5.65 -10.79
CA ARG A 275 8.67 -7.04 -10.81
C ARG A 275 7.72 -7.87 -11.66
N GLN A 276 8.31 -8.63 -12.58
CA GLN A 276 7.59 -9.62 -13.37
C GLN A 276 7.13 -10.82 -12.54
N ARG A 277 7.77 -11.08 -11.38
CA ARG A 277 7.44 -12.21 -10.51
C ARG A 277 7.09 -11.73 -9.11
N PRO A 278 6.04 -12.30 -8.50
CA PRO A 278 5.74 -12.06 -7.10
C PRO A 278 6.95 -12.34 -6.21
N TRP A 279 7.20 -11.47 -5.23
CA TRP A 279 8.24 -11.72 -4.24
C TRP A 279 7.77 -12.82 -3.27
N ILE A 280 8.65 -13.79 -3.05
CA ILE A 280 8.42 -14.92 -2.14
C ILE A 280 9.45 -14.79 -1.00
N PRO A 281 9.01 -14.74 0.27
CA PRO A 281 9.93 -14.71 1.40
C PRO A 281 10.74 -16.00 1.46
N ARG A 282 12.03 -15.89 1.82
CA ARG A 282 12.91 -17.07 1.98
C ARG A 282 12.74 -17.76 3.33
N THR A 283 12.27 -17.03 4.34
CA THR A 283 12.10 -17.54 5.70
C THR A 283 10.74 -18.18 5.91
N CYS A 284 10.71 -19.13 6.85
CA CYS A 284 9.51 -19.88 7.18
C CYS A 284 8.56 -19.17 8.16
N ASP A 285 8.89 -17.94 8.57
CA ASP A 285 8.13 -17.18 9.57
C ASP A 285 7.91 -15.72 9.16
N ALA A 286 7.74 -15.50 7.86
CA ALA A 286 7.50 -14.17 7.29
C ALA A 286 6.07 -13.66 7.53
N GLY A 287 5.14 -14.51 7.97
CA GLY A 287 3.77 -14.12 8.30
C GLY A 287 3.69 -12.97 9.32
N TRP A 288 4.65 -12.91 10.25
CA TRP A 288 4.72 -11.84 11.26
C TRP A 288 4.89 -10.43 10.71
N LEU A 289 5.39 -10.28 9.48
CA LEU A 289 5.51 -8.99 8.81
C LEU A 289 4.13 -8.31 8.65
N PHE A 290 3.04 -9.08 8.67
CA PHE A 290 1.67 -8.58 8.55
C PHE A 290 0.99 -8.31 9.89
N CYS A 291 1.64 -8.61 11.02
CA CYS A 291 1.06 -8.44 12.34
C CYS A 291 1.39 -7.07 12.95
N LEU A 292 0.44 -6.52 13.72
CA LEU A 292 0.66 -5.36 14.60
C LEU A 292 0.50 -5.78 16.06
N PRO A 293 1.42 -5.35 16.94
CA PRO A 293 1.25 -5.56 18.37
C PRO A 293 0.10 -4.70 18.90
N LEU A 294 -0.70 -5.28 19.76
CA LEU A 294 -1.72 -4.63 20.57
C LEU A 294 -1.14 -4.28 21.94
N SER A 295 -1.79 -3.36 22.66
CA SER A 295 -1.35 -2.88 23.97
C SER A 295 -1.32 -3.99 25.04
N ASP A 296 -2.07 -5.07 24.84
CA ASP A 296 -2.15 -6.23 25.74
C ASP A 296 -1.15 -7.35 25.39
N GLY A 297 -0.18 -7.07 24.51
CA GLY A 297 0.82 -8.04 24.06
C GLY A 297 0.31 -9.00 22.98
N LYS A 298 -0.98 -8.91 22.60
CA LYS A 298 -1.55 -9.68 21.50
C LYS A 298 -1.11 -9.12 20.14
N HIS A 299 -1.35 -9.89 19.09
CA HIS A 299 -1.10 -9.47 17.72
C HIS A 299 -2.36 -9.62 16.88
N LYS A 300 -2.51 -8.75 15.87
CA LYS A 300 -3.56 -8.85 14.86
C LYS A 300 -2.98 -8.62 13.47
N LEU A 301 -3.57 -9.19 12.42
CA LEU A 301 -3.18 -8.84 11.06
C LEU A 301 -3.57 -7.38 10.76
N CYS A 302 -2.70 -6.69 10.06
CA CYS A 302 -2.92 -5.33 9.57
C CYS A 302 -3.50 -5.38 8.16
N LEU A 303 -4.76 -4.96 8.03
CA LEU A 303 -5.45 -4.90 6.74
C LEU A 303 -4.71 -4.00 5.74
N ASP A 304 -4.17 -2.87 6.18
CA ASP A 304 -3.48 -1.93 5.30
C ASP A 304 -2.16 -2.50 4.77
N ARG A 305 -1.43 -3.28 5.58
CA ARG A 305 -0.26 -4.05 5.11
C ARG A 305 -0.64 -5.09 4.08
N LEU A 306 -1.72 -5.83 4.31
CA LEU A 306 -2.22 -6.84 3.35
C LEU A 306 -2.65 -6.20 2.03
N ARG A 307 -3.35 -5.06 2.07
CA ARG A 307 -3.75 -4.31 0.87
C ARG A 307 -2.54 -3.82 0.11
N THR A 308 -1.60 -3.19 0.79
CA THR A 308 -0.39 -2.65 0.17
C THR A 308 0.47 -3.77 -0.43
N ALA A 309 0.61 -4.89 0.27
CA ALA A 309 1.31 -6.07 -0.25
C ALA A 309 0.61 -6.71 -1.46
N SER A 310 -0.73 -6.75 -1.47
CA SER A 310 -1.51 -7.19 -2.62
C SER A 310 -1.27 -6.29 -3.84
N LEU A 311 -1.35 -4.96 -3.67
CA LEU A 311 -1.04 -3.97 -4.71
C LEU A 311 0.42 -4.09 -5.20
N ALA A 312 1.34 -4.44 -4.30
CA ALA A 312 2.74 -4.67 -4.62
C ALA A 312 3.01 -6.04 -5.27
N ASN A 313 1.98 -6.84 -5.54
CA ASN A 313 2.08 -8.18 -6.13
C ASN A 313 2.96 -9.13 -5.30
N LEU A 314 2.88 -9.07 -3.97
CA LEU A 314 3.54 -10.05 -3.09
C LEU A 314 2.79 -11.39 -3.16
N ALA A 315 3.53 -12.49 -3.09
CA ALA A 315 2.95 -13.83 -3.07
C ALA A 315 2.35 -14.15 -1.69
N LEU A 316 1.24 -13.50 -1.34
CA LEU A 316 0.58 -13.60 -0.03
C LEU A 316 0.31 -15.06 0.41
N SER A 317 0.22 -16.02 -0.52
CA SER A 317 0.08 -17.46 -0.25
C SER A 317 1.30 -18.15 0.32
N GLU A 318 2.47 -17.58 0.11
CA GLU A 318 3.74 -18.15 0.51
C GLU A 318 4.18 -17.62 1.89
N PHE A 319 3.46 -16.63 2.42
CA PHE A 319 3.68 -16.15 3.78
C PHE A 319 3.06 -17.12 4.77
N VAL A 320 3.97 -17.84 5.43
CA VAL A 320 3.69 -18.78 6.49
C VAL A 320 4.22 -18.25 7.81
N PHE A 321 3.64 -18.76 8.88
CA PHE A 321 4.17 -18.58 10.22
C PHE A 321 4.90 -19.87 10.66
N GLY A 322 6.01 -19.71 11.36
CA GLY A 322 6.89 -20.78 11.81
C GLY A 322 6.21 -21.66 12.85
N GLN A 323 6.54 -22.96 12.88
CA GLN A 323 5.91 -23.92 13.79
C GLN A 323 6.09 -23.58 15.28
N SER A 324 7.25 -23.00 15.65
CA SER A 324 7.52 -22.54 17.02
C SER A 324 6.64 -21.37 17.46
N SER A 325 5.95 -20.71 16.53
CA SER A 325 4.99 -19.64 16.85
C SER A 325 3.61 -20.19 17.24
N PHE A 326 3.35 -21.50 17.06
CA PHE A 326 2.07 -22.15 17.35
C PHE A 326 2.30 -23.28 18.34
N HIS A 327 2.25 -22.93 19.60
CA HIS A 327 2.04 -23.91 20.62
C HIS A 327 0.58 -23.94 21.01
N THR A 328 0.02 -25.13 20.95
CA THR A 328 -1.34 -25.39 21.35
C THR A 328 -1.32 -25.85 22.79
N PHE A 329 -1.52 -24.91 23.71
CA PHE A 329 -1.68 -25.22 25.12
C PHE A 329 -3.13 -25.06 25.50
N CYS A 330 -3.63 -25.98 26.31
CA CYS A 330 -4.89 -25.74 26.98
C CYS A 330 -4.68 -24.66 28.06
N ALA A 331 -5.44 -23.56 27.98
CA ALA A 331 -5.31 -22.45 28.93
C ALA A 331 -5.58 -22.84 30.39
N ALA A 332 -6.32 -23.92 30.64
CA ALA A 332 -6.65 -24.38 31.99
C ALA A 332 -5.53 -25.21 32.64
N CYS A 333 -4.99 -26.22 31.94
CA CYS A 333 -3.99 -27.14 32.50
C CYS A 333 -2.54 -26.85 32.04
N GLN A 334 -2.33 -26.00 31.03
CA GLN A 334 -1.05 -25.83 30.31
C GLN A 334 -0.46 -27.11 29.73
N CYS A 335 -1.24 -28.20 29.72
CA CYS A 335 -0.85 -29.46 29.14
C CYS A 335 -0.81 -29.29 27.61
N GLY A 336 0.38 -29.44 27.05
CA GLY A 336 0.62 -29.36 25.62
C GLY A 336 0.11 -30.62 24.95
N VAL A 337 -1.16 -30.65 24.57
CA VAL A 337 -1.70 -31.74 23.77
C VAL A 337 -1.01 -31.65 22.41
N GLY A 338 -0.07 -32.57 22.17
CA GLY A 338 0.79 -32.64 21.00
C GLY A 338 0.08 -33.07 19.73
N SER A 339 -1.06 -32.46 19.40
CA SER A 339 -1.59 -32.51 18.04
C SER A 339 -0.68 -31.65 17.17
N HIS A 340 0.45 -32.23 16.76
CA HIS A 340 1.35 -31.64 15.78
C HIS A 340 0.60 -31.48 14.46
N LEU A 341 -0.11 -30.36 14.30
CA LEU A 341 -0.50 -29.88 12.99
C LEU A 341 0.81 -29.62 12.25
N SER A 342 1.22 -30.61 11.44
CA SER A 342 2.50 -30.58 10.71
C SER A 342 2.55 -29.44 9.70
N ALA A 343 1.39 -28.97 9.24
CA ALA A 343 1.24 -27.86 8.34
C ALA A 343 1.51 -26.52 9.05
N ARG A 344 2.30 -25.66 8.42
CA ARG A 344 2.45 -24.26 8.84
C ARG A 344 1.20 -23.46 8.45
N PRO A 345 0.60 -22.72 9.37
CA PRO A 345 -0.52 -21.85 9.05
C PRO A 345 -0.07 -20.68 8.16
N ARG A 346 -0.94 -20.33 7.22
CA ARG A 346 -0.78 -19.23 6.27
C ARG A 346 -1.51 -17.98 6.79
N LEU A 347 -1.28 -16.84 6.14
CA LEU A 347 -2.00 -15.60 6.44
C LEU A 347 -3.53 -15.77 6.49
N LEU A 348 -4.11 -16.54 5.56
CA LEU A 348 -5.56 -16.77 5.54
C LEU A 348 -6.03 -17.57 6.77
N ASP A 349 -5.29 -18.61 7.14
CA ASP A 349 -5.61 -19.42 8.32
C ASP A 349 -5.64 -18.53 9.57
N VAL A 350 -4.65 -17.65 9.71
CA VAL A 350 -4.52 -16.73 10.84
C VAL A 350 -5.62 -15.66 10.82
N ALA A 351 -5.99 -15.12 9.65
CA ALA A 351 -7.08 -14.15 9.56
C ALA A 351 -8.41 -14.74 10.03
N ILE A 352 -8.71 -15.99 9.66
CA ILE A 352 -9.91 -16.70 10.10
C ILE A 352 -9.83 -17.00 11.59
N PHE A 353 -8.68 -17.48 12.06
CA PHE A 353 -8.47 -17.83 13.46
C PHE A 353 -8.60 -16.62 14.41
N LEU A 354 -8.19 -15.44 13.95
CA LEU A 354 -8.33 -14.16 14.65
C LEU A 354 -9.67 -13.45 14.36
N GLY A 355 -10.62 -14.09 13.69
CA GLY A 355 -11.94 -13.52 13.40
C GLY A 355 -11.91 -12.24 12.55
N GLN A 356 -10.83 -12.01 11.78
CA GLN A 356 -10.63 -10.78 11.02
C GLN A 356 -11.22 -10.91 9.60
N SER A 357 -12.54 -10.74 9.50
CA SER A 357 -13.29 -10.95 8.24
C SER A 357 -12.76 -10.18 7.05
N ALA A 358 -12.45 -8.89 7.20
CA ALA A 358 -11.91 -8.07 6.11
C ALA A 358 -10.52 -8.54 5.63
N CYS A 359 -9.67 -9.02 6.54
CA CYS A 359 -8.38 -9.60 6.17
C CYS A 359 -8.57 -10.94 5.44
N ALA A 360 -9.47 -11.78 5.93
CA ALA A 360 -9.77 -13.09 5.35
C ALA A 360 -10.39 -12.96 3.95
N GLU A 361 -11.30 -12.01 3.77
CA GLU A 361 -11.91 -11.66 2.48
C GLU A 361 -10.85 -11.23 1.46
N LEU A 362 -9.99 -10.28 1.83
CA LEU A 362 -8.90 -9.80 0.97
C LEU A 362 -7.90 -10.92 0.61
N LEU A 363 -7.52 -11.74 1.57
CA LEU A 363 -6.58 -12.85 1.33
C LEU A 363 -7.18 -13.88 0.36
N ALA A 364 -8.46 -14.22 0.53
CA ALA A 364 -9.16 -15.08 -0.41
C ALA A 364 -9.32 -14.42 -1.79
N SER A 365 -9.55 -13.10 -1.84
CA SER A 365 -9.63 -12.34 -3.08
C SER A 365 -8.28 -12.15 -3.76
N CYS A 366 -7.16 -12.52 -3.16
CA CYS A 366 -5.81 -12.41 -3.76
C CYS A 366 -5.28 -13.72 -4.35
N ALA A 367 -6.12 -14.77 -4.44
CA ALA A 367 -5.70 -16.15 -4.82
C ALA A 367 -4.60 -16.67 -3.89
N ALA A 368 -4.53 -16.06 -2.70
CA ALA A 368 -3.41 -16.17 -1.81
C ALA A 368 -3.53 -17.34 -0.84
N ALA A 369 -4.43 -18.31 -1.01
CA ALA A 369 -4.31 -19.54 -0.24
C ALA A 369 -5.28 -20.62 -0.72
N SER A 370 -4.77 -21.84 -0.78
CA SER A 370 -5.59 -23.01 -0.47
C SER A 370 -5.82 -23.02 1.04
N ALA A 371 -7.08 -23.14 1.46
CA ALA A 371 -7.42 -23.44 2.85
C ALA A 371 -6.57 -24.64 3.33
N THR A 372 -5.94 -24.52 4.50
CA THR A 372 -5.16 -25.61 5.09
C THR A 372 -5.98 -26.33 6.15
N ALA A 373 -5.42 -27.37 6.78
CA ALA A 373 -6.05 -28.01 7.94
C ALA A 373 -6.34 -26.99 9.06
N TRP A 374 -5.57 -25.91 9.16
CA TRP A 374 -5.81 -24.83 10.11
C TRP A 374 -7.09 -24.06 9.83
N THR A 375 -7.41 -23.76 8.57
CA THR A 375 -8.68 -23.13 8.20
C THR A 375 -9.87 -23.96 8.70
N ARG A 376 -9.80 -25.30 8.56
CA ARG A 376 -10.83 -26.20 9.08
C ARG A 376 -10.91 -26.11 10.61
N GLN A 377 -9.78 -26.23 11.30
CA GLN A 377 -9.74 -26.20 12.76
C GLN A 377 -10.27 -24.87 13.31
N ALA A 378 -9.94 -23.75 12.67
CA ALA A 378 -10.42 -22.41 13.06
C ALA A 378 -11.96 -22.27 13.01
N CYS A 379 -12.65 -23.09 12.22
CA CYS A 379 -14.10 -23.03 12.06
C CYS A 379 -14.86 -24.01 12.96
N LEU A 380 -14.15 -24.93 13.62
CA LEU A 380 -14.72 -25.90 14.55
C LEU A 380 -14.79 -25.33 15.97
N PRO A 381 -15.73 -25.83 16.81
CA PRO A 381 -15.69 -25.56 18.24
C PRO A 381 -14.33 -25.94 18.81
N ASP A 382 -13.89 -25.21 19.84
CA ASP A 382 -12.66 -25.55 20.54
C ASP A 382 -12.81 -26.97 21.12
N GLU A 383 -11.89 -27.87 20.78
CA GLU A 383 -11.87 -29.22 21.32
C GLU A 383 -11.72 -29.17 22.85
N GLN A 384 -12.33 -30.12 23.55
CA GLN A 384 -12.04 -30.28 24.97
C GLN A 384 -10.61 -30.81 25.10
N CYS A 385 -9.87 -30.25 26.04
CA CYS A 385 -8.55 -30.74 26.37
C CYS A 385 -8.67 -32.16 26.93
N ASP A 386 -7.99 -33.13 26.30
CA ASP A 386 -8.07 -34.55 26.69
C ASP A 386 -7.69 -34.79 28.18
N ASP A 387 -6.77 -33.99 28.72
CA ASP A 387 -6.27 -34.17 30.09
C ASP A 387 -7.17 -33.56 31.17
N CYS A 388 -7.81 -32.41 30.91
CA CYS A 388 -8.58 -31.67 31.92
C CYS A 388 -10.06 -31.49 31.60
N GLY A 389 -10.52 -31.86 30.40
CA GLY A 389 -11.90 -31.74 29.93
C GLY A 389 -12.39 -30.31 29.68
N GLU A 390 -11.62 -29.29 30.07
CA GLU A 390 -11.92 -27.89 29.79
C GLU A 390 -11.78 -27.59 28.30
N ALA A 391 -12.55 -26.61 27.81
CA ALA A 391 -12.39 -26.14 26.43
C ALA A 391 -10.94 -25.70 26.22
N ALA A 392 -10.23 -26.35 25.30
CA ALA A 392 -8.87 -25.99 24.96
C ALA A 392 -8.91 -24.63 24.28
N VAL A 393 -8.73 -23.56 25.05
CA VAL A 393 -8.51 -22.23 24.49
C VAL A 393 -7.12 -22.27 23.88
N TRP A 394 -7.09 -22.45 22.57
CA TRP A 394 -5.87 -22.46 21.78
C TRP A 394 -5.23 -21.06 21.87
N GLU A 395 -4.24 -20.89 22.74
CA GLU A 395 -3.40 -19.68 22.75
C GLU A 395 -2.41 -19.73 21.61
N VAL A 396 -2.91 -19.41 20.43
CA VAL A 396 -2.12 -19.23 19.23
C VAL A 396 -1.67 -17.76 19.24
N PHE A 397 -0.36 -17.52 19.33
CA PHE A 397 0.28 -16.20 19.11
C PHE A 397 0.30 -15.15 20.23
N CYS A 398 0.36 -15.51 21.51
CA CYS A 398 0.10 -14.50 22.56
C CYS A 398 -1.21 -13.73 22.29
N ALA A 399 -2.11 -14.26 21.45
CA ALA A 399 -3.35 -13.65 20.99
C ALA A 399 -4.46 -14.62 21.40
N ARG A 400 -5.53 -14.08 21.98
CA ARG A 400 -6.69 -14.92 22.26
C ARG A 400 -7.37 -15.20 20.94
N THR A 401 -7.73 -16.47 20.73
CA THR A 401 -8.71 -16.86 19.74
C THR A 401 -9.89 -15.91 19.79
N SER A 402 -10.32 -15.45 18.62
CA SER A 402 -11.64 -14.84 18.51
C SER A 402 -12.72 -15.87 18.84
N SER A 403 -13.90 -15.39 19.18
CA SER A 403 -15.04 -16.27 19.42
C SER A 403 -15.30 -17.15 18.20
N LEU A 404 -15.84 -18.35 18.40
CA LEU A 404 -16.20 -19.25 17.31
C LEU A 404 -17.06 -18.54 16.24
N THR A 405 -17.99 -17.68 16.68
CA THR A 405 -18.84 -16.87 15.79
C THR A 405 -18.02 -15.93 14.91
N GLU A 406 -17.06 -15.19 15.45
CA GLU A 406 -16.19 -14.30 14.68
C GLU A 406 -15.29 -15.07 13.71
N ARG A 407 -14.70 -16.18 14.16
CA ARG A 407 -13.89 -17.06 13.29
C ARG A 407 -14.72 -17.56 12.10
N ARG A 408 -15.95 -17.98 12.39
CA ARG A 408 -16.95 -18.40 11.43
C ARG A 408 -17.32 -17.31 10.43
N VAL A 409 -17.60 -16.09 10.91
CA VAL A 409 -17.86 -14.92 10.05
C VAL A 409 -16.68 -14.64 9.12
N ALA A 410 -15.45 -14.72 9.62
CA ALA A 410 -14.25 -14.53 8.82
C ALA A 410 -14.05 -15.63 7.78
N GLY A 411 -14.28 -16.90 8.13
CA GLY A 411 -14.28 -18.03 7.19
C GLY A 411 -15.33 -17.89 6.09
N GLY A 412 -16.54 -17.45 6.46
CA GLY A 412 -17.61 -17.14 5.51
C GLY A 412 -17.26 -16.00 4.55
N ALA A 413 -16.61 -14.94 5.04
CA ALA A 413 -16.13 -13.83 4.21
C ALA A 413 -15.06 -14.28 3.21
N ALA A 414 -14.08 -15.06 3.65
CA ALA A 414 -13.08 -15.66 2.78
C ALA A 414 -13.72 -16.55 1.69
N LEU A 415 -14.66 -17.40 2.07
CA LEU A 415 -15.35 -18.27 1.11
C LEU A 415 -16.12 -17.47 0.05
N ARG A 416 -16.86 -16.43 0.46
CA ARG A 416 -17.59 -15.57 -0.48
C ARG A 416 -16.64 -14.92 -1.49
N ALA A 417 -15.52 -14.36 -1.03
CA ALA A 417 -14.52 -13.77 -1.93
C ALA A 417 -13.87 -14.81 -2.86
N ALA A 418 -13.55 -16.00 -2.36
CA ALA A 418 -13.01 -17.09 -3.18
C ALA A 418 -14.01 -17.55 -4.26
N LEU A 419 -15.29 -17.69 -3.91
CA LEU A 419 -16.36 -18.05 -4.84
C LEU A 419 -16.59 -16.97 -5.89
N ALA A 420 -16.62 -15.69 -5.49
CA ALA A 420 -16.78 -14.56 -6.41
C ALA A 420 -15.67 -14.51 -7.46
N ARG A 421 -14.46 -14.94 -7.10
CA ARG A 421 -13.31 -15.00 -8.00
C ARG A 421 -13.32 -16.16 -8.98
N ALA A 422 -14.11 -17.20 -8.76
CA ALA A 422 -14.07 -18.41 -9.57
C ALA A 422 -15.06 -18.26 -10.74
N PRO A 423 -14.62 -17.81 -11.94
CA PRO A 423 -15.53 -17.37 -13.00
C PRO A 423 -16.33 -18.53 -13.58
N ARG A 424 -15.84 -19.77 -13.39
CA ARG A 424 -16.50 -21.00 -13.84
C ARG A 424 -17.56 -21.53 -12.88
N LEU A 425 -17.72 -20.94 -11.70
CA LEU A 425 -18.61 -21.44 -10.64
C LEU A 425 -19.90 -20.61 -10.50
N ALA A 426 -19.97 -19.46 -11.16
CA ALA A 426 -21.05 -18.48 -11.07
C ALA A 426 -22.02 -18.46 -12.27
N ALA A 427 -22.06 -19.53 -13.09
CA ALA A 427 -23.13 -19.76 -14.06
C ALA A 427 -24.23 -20.65 -13.42
N PRO A 428 -25.50 -20.56 -13.86
CA PRO A 428 -26.65 -20.60 -12.96
C PRO A 428 -27.02 -22.03 -12.55
N MET A 429 -26.53 -22.51 -11.42
CA MET A 429 -27.15 -23.64 -10.73
C MET A 429 -27.03 -23.48 -9.22
N GLY A 430 -28.17 -23.27 -8.54
CA GLY A 430 -28.29 -23.35 -7.08
C GLY A 430 -27.99 -24.73 -6.50
N LEU A 431 -27.88 -25.77 -7.34
CA LEU A 431 -27.32 -27.10 -7.04
C LEU A 431 -25.83 -27.23 -7.41
N GLY A 432 -25.34 -26.31 -8.23
CA GLY A 432 -23.97 -26.27 -8.73
C GLY A 432 -22.98 -26.02 -7.60
N VAL A 433 -23.27 -25.12 -6.66
CA VAL A 433 -22.35 -24.79 -5.55
C VAL A 433 -21.94 -26.04 -4.74
N TYR A 434 -22.87 -26.97 -4.47
CA TYR A 434 -22.58 -28.23 -3.78
C TYR A 434 -21.72 -29.18 -4.64
N GLN A 435 -22.09 -29.38 -5.91
CA GLN A 435 -21.33 -30.22 -6.84
C GLN A 435 -19.97 -29.62 -7.20
N VAL A 436 -19.85 -28.30 -7.13
CA VAL A 436 -18.65 -27.50 -7.35
C VAL A 436 -17.72 -27.57 -6.16
N LEU A 437 -18.23 -27.52 -4.92
CA LEU A 437 -17.44 -27.77 -3.72
C LEU A 437 -16.94 -29.22 -3.70
N LEU A 438 -17.76 -30.18 -4.14
CA LEU A 438 -17.35 -31.58 -4.35
C LEU A 438 -16.35 -31.74 -5.51
N ALA A 439 -16.46 -30.97 -6.59
CA ALA A 439 -15.52 -30.99 -7.72
C ALA A 439 -14.19 -30.29 -7.40
N TRP A 440 -14.21 -29.22 -6.61
CA TRP A 440 -13.03 -28.58 -6.03
C TRP A 440 -12.30 -29.53 -5.06
N GLY A 441 -13.06 -30.41 -4.41
CA GLY A 441 -12.55 -31.55 -3.65
C GLY A 441 -12.08 -32.75 -4.48
N ARG A 442 -12.15 -32.76 -5.82
CA ARG A 442 -11.65 -33.90 -6.60
C ARG A 442 -10.12 -33.87 -6.67
N GLY A 443 -9.52 -34.44 -5.63
CA GLY A 443 -8.09 -34.58 -5.37
C GLY A 443 -7.73 -34.44 -3.88
N LYS A 444 -8.64 -33.95 -3.04
CA LYS A 444 -8.48 -33.82 -1.58
C LYS A 444 -9.82 -34.11 -0.92
N GLU A 445 -9.86 -35.02 0.07
CA GLU A 445 -11.06 -35.29 0.84
C GLU A 445 -11.60 -33.99 1.46
N VAL A 446 -12.72 -33.49 0.94
CA VAL A 446 -13.46 -32.39 1.57
C VAL A 446 -14.44 -33.05 2.54
N PRO A 447 -14.25 -32.92 3.86
CA PRO A 447 -15.14 -33.50 4.85
C PRO A 447 -16.55 -32.97 4.63
N SER A 448 -17.55 -33.85 4.65
CA SER A 448 -18.99 -33.52 4.58
C SER A 448 -19.37 -32.41 5.56
N ASP A 449 -18.71 -32.36 6.72
CA ASP A 449 -18.93 -31.35 7.76
C ASP A 449 -18.57 -29.94 7.30
N LEU A 450 -17.53 -29.79 6.47
CA LEU A 450 -17.13 -28.49 5.91
C LEU A 450 -18.17 -28.00 4.92
N VAL A 451 -18.73 -28.90 4.10
CA VAL A 451 -19.81 -28.58 3.16
C VAL A 451 -21.09 -28.19 3.91
N ASN A 452 -21.42 -28.89 5.00
CA ASN A 452 -22.56 -28.56 5.86
C ASN A 452 -22.37 -27.24 6.62
N ILE A 453 -21.15 -26.93 7.06
CA ILE A 453 -20.78 -25.62 7.61
C ILE A 453 -20.97 -24.53 6.55
N VAL A 454 -20.51 -24.75 5.32
CA VAL A 454 -20.69 -23.81 4.21
C VAL A 454 -22.16 -23.61 3.82
N LEU A 455 -22.95 -24.68 3.78
CA LEU A 455 -24.38 -24.60 3.49
C LEU A 455 -25.16 -23.92 4.61
N SER A 456 -24.78 -24.13 5.88
CA SER A 456 -25.37 -23.41 7.01
C SER A 456 -25.00 -21.93 7.04
N PHE A 457 -23.84 -21.52 6.49
CA PHE A 457 -23.50 -20.12 6.25
C PHE A 457 -24.24 -19.48 5.08
N ALA A 458 -24.54 -20.23 4.02
CA ALA A 458 -25.32 -19.74 2.87
C ALA A 458 -26.82 -19.61 3.20
N ALA A 459 -27.27 -20.28 4.26
CA ALA A 459 -28.65 -20.33 4.73
C ALA A 459 -28.99 -19.21 5.73
N GLU A 460 -28.73 -17.94 5.40
CA GLU A 460 -29.48 -16.83 6.04
C GLU A 460 -30.91 -16.68 5.45
N ARG A 461 -31.30 -17.55 4.51
CA ARG A 461 -32.71 -17.76 4.12
C ARG A 461 -33.15 -19.19 4.37
N PRO A 462 -34.22 -19.43 5.15
CA PRO A 462 -34.63 -20.76 5.62
C PRO A 462 -35.13 -21.73 4.54
N GLN A 463 -35.10 -21.38 3.26
CA GLN A 463 -35.70 -22.20 2.20
C GLN A 463 -34.75 -23.24 1.60
N ILE A 464 -33.43 -23.08 1.69
CA ILE A 464 -32.48 -24.00 1.04
C ILE A 464 -32.28 -25.28 1.88
N ALA A 465 -32.19 -25.16 3.21
CA ALA A 465 -32.03 -26.30 4.10
C ALA A 465 -33.25 -27.26 4.04
N CYS A 466 -34.47 -26.73 4.07
CA CYS A 466 -35.69 -27.54 3.97
C CYS A 466 -35.88 -28.23 2.61
N VAL A 467 -35.32 -27.70 1.53
CA VAL A 467 -35.38 -28.32 0.20
C VAL A 467 -34.39 -29.48 0.09
N LEU A 468 -33.28 -29.44 0.83
CA LEU A 468 -32.24 -30.48 0.79
C LEU A 468 -32.51 -31.64 1.75
N GLU A 469 -33.13 -31.40 2.91
CA GLU A 469 -33.57 -32.46 3.84
C GLU A 469 -34.57 -33.46 3.21
N GLY A 470 -35.25 -33.09 2.11
CA GLY A 470 -36.15 -33.98 1.36
C GLY A 470 -35.50 -34.75 0.20
N LEU A 471 -34.28 -34.40 -0.21
CA LEU A 471 -33.59 -34.99 -1.37
C LEU A 471 -32.54 -36.04 -0.98
N GLU A 472 -32.21 -36.18 0.32
CA GLU A 472 -31.27 -37.19 0.82
C GLU A 472 -31.78 -38.63 0.64
N GLU A 473 -33.09 -38.85 0.65
CA GLU A 473 -33.68 -40.19 0.42
C GLU A 473 -33.74 -40.59 -1.07
N GLU A 474 -33.77 -39.63 -2.00
CA GLU A 474 -33.87 -39.92 -3.44
C GLU A 474 -32.51 -40.21 -4.12
N LEU A 475 -31.38 -39.84 -3.50
CA LEU A 475 -30.04 -39.93 -4.11
C LEU A 475 -29.20 -41.14 -3.66
N LEU A 476 -29.69 -41.95 -2.71
CA LEU A 476 -29.02 -43.18 -2.25
C LEU A 476 -29.70 -44.46 -2.77
N PRO A 477 -29.51 -44.81 -4.06
CA PRO A 477 -29.49 -46.24 -4.42
C PRO A 477 -28.15 -46.75 -4.98
N SER A 478 -27.11 -45.92 -5.12
CA SER A 478 -25.92 -46.33 -5.92
C SER A 478 -24.63 -46.61 -5.14
N ALA A 479 -24.64 -46.53 -3.81
CA ALA A 479 -23.43 -46.73 -3.00
C ALA A 479 -23.25 -48.16 -2.42
N SER A 480 -24.22 -49.06 -2.58
CA SER A 480 -24.19 -50.40 -1.97
C SER A 480 -23.45 -51.46 -2.81
N LEU A 481 -23.08 -51.18 -4.05
CA LEU A 481 -22.47 -52.18 -4.96
C LEU A 481 -20.92 -52.21 -4.99
N VAL A 482 -20.24 -51.35 -4.21
CA VAL A 482 -18.76 -51.29 -4.22
C VAL A 482 -18.13 -51.88 -2.95
N ARG A 483 -18.91 -52.26 -1.93
CA ARG A 483 -18.36 -52.76 -0.64
C ARG A 483 -18.21 -54.28 -0.50
N GLU A 484 -18.55 -55.08 -1.51
CA GLU A 484 -18.43 -56.54 -1.42
C GLU A 484 -17.17 -57.14 -2.08
N GLN A 485 -16.24 -56.33 -2.61
CA GLN A 485 -15.12 -56.88 -3.40
C GLN A 485 -13.72 -56.76 -2.79
N GLU A 486 -13.59 -56.31 -1.53
CA GLU A 486 -12.31 -56.33 -0.82
C GLU A 486 -12.44 -57.02 0.54
N ARG A 487 -12.51 -58.35 0.51
CA ARG A 487 -12.09 -59.22 1.62
C ARG A 487 -11.00 -60.15 1.09
N VAL A 488 -9.75 -59.86 1.45
CA VAL A 488 -8.64 -60.81 1.39
C VAL A 488 -8.08 -60.93 2.80
N GLU A 489 -7.97 -62.18 3.26
CA GLU A 489 -7.56 -62.59 4.61
C GLU A 489 -6.07 -62.35 4.91
N PRO A 490 -5.68 -62.22 6.19
CA PRO A 490 -4.28 -62.01 6.60
C PRO A 490 -3.51 -63.33 6.77
N SER A 491 -2.23 -63.31 6.36
CA SER A 491 -1.25 -64.39 6.55
C SER A 491 -0.11 -63.94 7.47
N GLU A 492 0.39 -64.92 8.22
CA GLU A 492 1.25 -64.87 9.41
C GLU A 492 2.66 -64.26 9.27
N ALA A 493 3.24 -63.98 10.43
CA ALA A 493 4.52 -63.34 10.76
C ALA A 493 5.80 -64.08 10.24
N PRO A 494 7.01 -63.51 10.44
CA PRO A 494 7.73 -63.82 11.70
C PRO A 494 8.60 -62.70 12.30
N GLU A 495 8.91 -62.90 13.59
CA GLU A 495 9.94 -62.34 14.48
C GLU A 495 11.36 -62.22 13.87
N PRO A 496 12.32 -61.40 14.42
CA PRO A 496 12.97 -61.76 15.70
C PRO A 496 13.68 -60.67 16.56
N ALA A 497 13.98 -61.11 17.79
CA ALA A 497 15.24 -60.98 18.55
C ALA A 497 15.55 -59.79 19.49
N GLU A 498 16.01 -60.22 20.66
CA GLU A 498 16.44 -59.56 21.90
C GLU A 498 17.76 -58.79 21.80
N ALA A 499 17.96 -57.77 22.65
CA ALA A 499 19.25 -57.54 23.33
C ALA A 499 19.10 -56.73 24.63
N LEU A 500 19.91 -57.16 25.61
CA LEU A 500 19.91 -56.92 27.06
C LEU A 500 20.54 -55.59 27.55
N ALA A 501 20.06 -55.17 28.74
CA ALA A 501 20.77 -54.69 29.95
C ALA A 501 21.41 -53.28 30.06
N ALA A 502 20.79 -52.44 30.93
CA ALA A 502 21.26 -51.77 32.18
C ALA A 502 22.70 -51.18 32.30
N PRO A 503 23.01 -50.21 33.21
CA PRO A 503 22.29 -49.87 34.45
C PRO A 503 22.20 -48.38 34.86
N ASP A 504 21.43 -48.18 35.94
CA ASP A 504 21.31 -46.99 36.79
C ASP A 504 22.65 -46.51 37.38
N VAL A 505 22.81 -45.18 37.49
CA VAL A 505 23.78 -44.53 38.38
C VAL A 505 23.13 -43.30 39.01
N ASP A 506 22.85 -43.42 40.31
CA ASP A 506 22.61 -42.31 41.22
C ASP A 506 23.87 -41.45 41.36
N MET A 507 23.72 -40.12 41.34
CA MET A 507 24.72 -39.23 41.93
C MET A 507 24.09 -37.93 42.46
N GLU A 508 23.85 -37.92 43.77
CA GLU A 508 23.80 -36.71 44.58
C GLU A 508 25.19 -36.04 44.59
N GLY A 509 25.23 -34.70 44.73
CA GLY A 509 26.44 -34.02 45.21
C GLY A 509 26.70 -32.60 44.67
N ASP A 510 26.19 -31.63 45.43
CA ASP A 510 26.90 -30.44 45.94
C ASP A 510 27.45 -29.32 45.03
N LEU A 511 26.86 -28.13 45.30
CA LEU A 511 27.47 -26.88 45.79
C LEU A 511 28.22 -25.91 44.87
N LEU A 512 27.93 -24.62 45.17
CA LEU A 512 28.59 -23.35 44.80
C LEU A 512 28.26 -22.88 43.38
N SER A 513 27.93 -21.63 43.06
CA SER A 513 28.03 -20.29 43.68
C SER A 513 27.24 -19.38 42.72
N GLY A 514 26.46 -18.39 43.12
CA GLY A 514 26.94 -17.16 43.72
C GLY A 514 25.97 -16.03 43.36
N ASP A 515 25.97 -15.03 44.24
CA ASP A 515 25.19 -13.80 44.22
C ASP A 515 25.07 -13.08 42.87
N GLU A 516 23.90 -12.51 42.60
CA GLU A 516 23.73 -11.05 42.51
C GLU A 516 22.23 -10.69 42.52
N SER A 517 21.77 -10.21 43.68
CA SER A 517 20.43 -9.65 43.85
C SER A 517 20.45 -8.17 43.45
N VAL A 518 19.81 -7.87 42.32
CA VAL A 518 19.57 -6.50 41.87
C VAL A 518 18.45 -5.90 42.71
N VAL A 519 18.82 -4.89 43.50
CA VAL A 519 17.92 -4.01 44.25
C VAL A 519 17.12 -3.16 43.26
N VAL A 520 15.81 -3.43 43.14
CA VAL A 520 14.87 -2.53 42.48
C VAL A 520 14.43 -1.49 43.49
N GLN A 521 14.89 -0.25 43.30
CA GLN A 521 14.38 0.92 44.01
C GLN A 521 13.07 1.36 43.34
N GLU A 522 11.96 1.20 44.07
CA GLU A 522 10.70 1.89 43.78
C GLU A 522 10.90 3.40 44.07
N GLN A 523 10.80 4.21 43.02
CA GLN A 523 10.71 5.66 43.13
C GLN A 523 9.24 6.07 42.98
N GLU A 524 8.65 6.41 44.13
CA GLU A 524 7.40 7.13 44.28
C GLU A 524 7.51 8.52 43.62
N HIS A 525 6.55 8.88 42.78
CA HIS A 525 6.28 10.27 42.43
C HIS A 525 4.79 10.57 42.67
N PRO A 526 4.45 11.61 43.46
CA PRO A 526 3.09 12.02 43.72
C PRO A 526 2.64 13.06 42.69
N SER A 527 1.39 12.99 42.25
CA SER A 527 0.72 14.18 41.72
C SER A 527 -0.78 14.11 41.99
N GLU A 528 -1.18 14.87 43.02
CA GLU A 528 -2.53 15.38 43.20
C GLU A 528 -2.86 16.37 42.06
N ALA A 529 -4.03 16.19 41.45
CA ALA A 529 -4.91 17.32 41.13
C ALA A 529 -6.36 16.82 41.00
N VAL A 530 -7.20 17.39 41.85
CA VAL A 530 -8.62 17.11 42.09
C VAL A 530 -9.47 18.12 41.30
N ILE A 531 -10.78 17.82 41.18
CA ILE A 531 -11.97 18.71 41.01
C ILE A 531 -12.57 18.77 39.57
N PRO A 532 -13.91 18.68 39.36
CA PRO A 532 -14.94 17.86 40.01
C PRO A 532 -16.00 17.25 39.04
N GLN A 533 -16.78 16.32 39.57
CA GLN A 533 -18.06 15.85 39.00
C GLN A 533 -19.15 16.94 39.07
N ALA A 534 -19.97 17.02 38.02
CA ALA A 534 -21.31 17.59 38.08
C ALA A 534 -22.32 16.52 37.62
N ALA A 535 -23.10 16.04 38.57
CA ALA A 535 -24.27 15.23 38.36
C ALA A 535 -25.48 16.17 38.14
N GLU A 536 -26.27 15.92 37.11
CA GLU A 536 -27.68 16.34 37.10
C GLU A 536 -28.53 15.35 36.30
N SER A 537 -29.29 14.59 37.07
CA SER A 537 -30.46 13.79 36.71
C SER A 537 -31.55 14.61 36.02
N ARG A 538 -32.26 14.04 35.03
CA ARG A 538 -33.73 13.81 35.10
C ARG A 538 -34.37 13.24 33.83
N ALA A 539 -35.23 12.26 34.08
CA ALA A 539 -36.56 12.02 33.50
C ALA A 539 -36.68 11.59 32.02
N ALA A 540 -36.93 10.29 31.86
CA ALA A 540 -37.67 9.72 30.74
C ALA A 540 -39.15 10.14 30.77
N PRO A 541 -39.79 10.22 29.59
CA PRO A 541 -41.15 9.72 29.44
C PRO A 541 -41.21 8.60 28.40
N ASP A 542 -41.88 7.52 28.80
CA ASP A 542 -42.37 6.46 27.93
C ASP A 542 -43.29 7.04 26.86
N VAL A 543 -42.96 6.79 25.58
CA VAL A 543 -43.88 6.98 24.46
C VAL A 543 -43.84 5.72 23.61
N GLU A 544 -44.95 5.00 23.64
CA GLU A 544 -45.27 3.86 22.77
C GLU A 544 -45.36 4.34 21.31
N THR A 545 -44.47 3.85 20.45
CA THR A 545 -44.61 3.95 18.98
C THR A 545 -44.28 2.60 18.35
N GLU A 546 -45.25 1.68 18.37
CA GLU A 546 -45.26 0.53 17.47
C GLU A 546 -46.01 0.93 16.19
N GLY A 547 -45.35 0.91 15.02
CA GLY A 547 -46.09 1.01 13.75
C GLY A 547 -45.41 1.58 12.49
N GLU A 548 -44.11 1.92 12.44
CA GLU A 548 -43.51 2.54 11.22
C GLU A 548 -42.20 1.94 10.68
N GLU A 549 -41.75 0.75 11.14
CA GLU A 549 -40.47 0.18 10.68
C GLU A 549 -40.45 -0.33 9.22
N GLY A 550 -41.62 -0.55 8.60
CA GLY A 550 -41.70 -1.06 7.22
C GLY A 550 -41.42 -0.03 6.11
N LYS A 551 -41.51 1.28 6.39
CA LYS A 551 -41.23 2.34 5.39
C LYS A 551 -39.76 2.76 5.39
N SER A 552 -39.14 2.79 6.56
CA SER A 552 -37.75 3.25 6.75
C SER A 552 -36.74 2.42 5.94
N THR A 553 -36.91 1.10 5.88
CA THR A 553 -36.00 0.21 5.13
C THR A 553 -36.10 0.38 3.61
N ASN A 554 -37.30 0.68 3.09
CA ASN A 554 -37.48 0.91 1.65
C ASN A 554 -36.99 2.29 1.22
N ASP A 555 -37.15 3.30 2.09
CA ASP A 555 -36.59 4.63 1.88
C ASP A 555 -35.06 4.61 1.95
N LEU A 556 -34.48 3.81 2.86
CA LEU A 556 -33.03 3.62 2.95
C LEU A 556 -32.46 2.86 1.74
N LEU A 557 -33.13 1.80 1.27
CA LEU A 557 -32.72 1.10 0.04
C LEU A 557 -32.87 1.98 -1.21
N THR A 558 -33.87 2.85 -1.24
CA THR A 558 -34.06 3.84 -2.30
C THR A 558 -32.98 4.92 -2.23
N ALA A 559 -32.64 5.40 -1.03
CA ALA A 559 -31.55 6.36 -0.81
C ALA A 559 -30.18 5.77 -1.16
N VAL A 560 -29.90 4.51 -0.83
CA VAL A 560 -28.65 3.81 -1.20
C VAL A 560 -28.58 3.58 -2.72
N ARG A 561 -29.70 3.24 -3.37
CA ARG A 561 -29.76 3.15 -4.84
C ARG A 561 -29.56 4.50 -5.50
N ASN A 562 -30.15 5.56 -4.97
CA ASN A 562 -29.99 6.92 -5.49
C ASN A 562 -28.56 7.45 -5.25
N SER A 563 -27.97 7.17 -4.09
CA SER A 563 -26.59 7.53 -3.75
C SER A 563 -25.55 6.78 -4.59
N ARG A 564 -25.87 5.58 -5.11
CA ARG A 564 -25.03 4.86 -6.08
C ARG A 564 -25.19 5.36 -7.52
N ASN A 565 -26.34 5.96 -7.85
CA ASN A 565 -26.63 6.46 -9.20
C ASN A 565 -26.28 7.95 -9.37
N GLU A 566 -26.07 8.68 -8.28
CA GLU A 566 -25.58 10.05 -8.30
C GLU A 566 -24.09 10.05 -8.65
N THR A 567 -23.77 10.26 -9.93
CA THR A 567 -22.40 10.56 -10.33
C THR A 567 -21.92 11.82 -9.65
N VAL A 568 -20.82 11.69 -8.94
CA VAL A 568 -20.08 12.82 -8.39
C VAL A 568 -19.57 13.66 -9.57
N PRO A 569 -19.97 14.94 -9.67
CA PRO A 569 -19.47 15.80 -10.73
C PRO A 569 -17.96 15.99 -10.57
N LEU A 570 -17.24 16.00 -11.69
CA LEU A 570 -15.80 16.20 -11.80
C LEU A 570 -15.38 17.62 -11.40
N SER A 571 -16.31 18.56 -11.41
CA SER A 571 -16.09 19.95 -10.98
C SER A 571 -17.28 20.50 -10.22
N SER A 572 -17.08 21.60 -9.49
CA SER A 572 -18.14 22.35 -8.81
C SER A 572 -19.25 22.83 -9.74
N ASP A 573 -18.95 22.95 -11.04
CA ASP A 573 -19.89 23.45 -12.05
C ASP A 573 -20.82 22.34 -12.57
N GLY A 574 -20.70 21.12 -12.02
CA GLY A 574 -21.54 19.99 -12.39
C GLY A 574 -21.09 19.27 -13.66
N VAL A 575 -19.81 19.38 -14.05
CA VAL A 575 -19.27 18.65 -15.20
C VAL A 575 -19.21 17.15 -14.88
N VAL A 576 -19.73 16.30 -15.76
CA VAL A 576 -19.71 14.85 -15.61
C VAL A 576 -19.18 14.19 -16.88
N CYS A 577 -18.57 13.01 -16.73
CA CYS A 577 -18.18 12.17 -17.85
C CYS A 577 -19.25 11.11 -18.13
N PHE A 578 -19.75 11.07 -19.36
CA PHE A 578 -20.63 10.02 -19.84
C PHE A 578 -19.86 9.06 -20.76
N ARG A 579 -19.99 7.75 -20.53
CA ARG A 579 -19.49 6.69 -21.41
C ARG A 579 -20.61 6.24 -22.34
N LEU A 580 -20.37 6.30 -23.64
CA LEU A 580 -21.20 5.62 -24.64
C LEU A 580 -20.82 4.16 -24.67
N THR A 581 -21.76 3.28 -24.35
CA THR A 581 -21.56 1.85 -24.58
C THR A 581 -21.71 1.52 -26.08
N ARG A 582 -21.41 0.27 -26.47
CA ARG A 582 -21.67 -0.38 -27.77
C ARG A 582 -22.02 0.55 -28.95
N LYS A 583 -21.24 0.50 -30.04
CA LYS A 583 -21.44 1.32 -31.25
C LYS A 583 -21.20 2.82 -31.02
N ALA A 584 -20.45 3.19 -29.98
CA ALA A 584 -19.99 4.57 -29.79
C ALA A 584 -19.38 5.17 -31.05
N ASN A 585 -18.65 4.38 -31.85
CA ASN A 585 -18.00 4.81 -33.10
C ASN A 585 -18.84 4.61 -34.37
N ALA A 586 -20.14 4.32 -34.27
CA ALA A 586 -20.98 4.20 -35.47
C ALA A 586 -21.14 5.57 -36.18
N PRO A 587 -21.12 5.62 -37.52
CA PRO A 587 -21.23 6.87 -38.27
C PRO A 587 -22.45 7.72 -37.88
N HIS A 588 -23.61 7.08 -37.67
CA HIS A 588 -24.84 7.80 -37.29
C HIS A 588 -24.80 8.41 -35.88
N VAL A 589 -23.97 7.85 -34.98
CA VAL A 589 -23.73 8.45 -33.66
C VAL A 589 -22.86 9.70 -33.82
N ASN A 590 -21.83 9.64 -34.69
CA ASN A 590 -21.01 10.82 -35.00
C ASN A 590 -21.84 11.91 -35.69
N GLU A 591 -22.67 11.55 -36.67
CA GLU A 591 -23.60 12.48 -37.34
C GLU A 591 -24.54 13.15 -36.33
N LEU A 592 -25.08 12.40 -35.35
CA LEU A 592 -25.92 12.96 -34.30
C LEU A 592 -25.14 13.92 -33.38
N LEU A 593 -23.96 13.51 -32.90
CA LEU A 593 -23.17 14.28 -31.93
C LEU A 593 -22.57 15.55 -32.54
N PHE A 594 -22.22 15.53 -33.83
CA PHE A 594 -21.54 16.63 -34.51
C PHE A 594 -22.45 17.47 -35.42
N ASN A 595 -23.74 17.19 -35.46
CA ASN A 595 -24.70 18.04 -36.16
C ASN A 595 -25.02 19.31 -35.34
N ILE A 596 -24.42 20.43 -35.74
CA ILE A 596 -24.55 21.75 -35.11
C ILE A 596 -26.02 22.23 -35.08
N GLU A 597 -26.83 21.86 -36.08
CA GLU A 597 -28.24 22.24 -36.18
C GLU A 597 -29.19 21.17 -35.61
N GLY A 598 -28.64 20.11 -35.01
CA GLY A 598 -29.38 18.95 -34.55
C GLY A 598 -30.03 19.10 -33.17
N PRO A 599 -30.51 17.99 -32.57
CA PRO A 599 -31.09 17.96 -31.23
C PRO A 599 -30.15 18.47 -30.11
N LEU A 600 -28.84 18.53 -30.39
CA LEU A 600 -27.80 19.00 -29.46
C LEU A 600 -27.31 20.42 -29.79
N ALA A 601 -28.02 21.18 -30.63
CA ALA A 601 -27.61 22.52 -31.08
C ALA A 601 -27.30 23.48 -29.92
N GLU A 602 -28.03 23.40 -28.81
CA GLU A 602 -27.79 24.23 -27.63
C GLU A 602 -26.45 23.92 -26.95
N LEU A 603 -26.04 22.65 -26.93
CA LEU A 603 -24.74 22.25 -26.37
C LEU A 603 -23.59 22.70 -27.27
N HIS A 604 -23.77 22.58 -28.59
CA HIS A 604 -22.83 23.11 -29.58
C HIS A 604 -22.66 24.62 -29.42
N ARG A 605 -23.77 25.36 -29.36
CA ARG A 605 -23.77 26.81 -29.18
C ARG A 605 -23.00 27.24 -27.94
N ARG A 606 -23.18 26.56 -26.80
CA ARG A 606 -22.44 26.84 -25.56
C ARG A 606 -20.92 26.75 -25.72
N VAL A 607 -20.42 25.74 -26.44
CA VAL A 607 -18.99 25.52 -26.66
C VAL A 607 -18.43 26.48 -27.71
N LEU A 608 -19.17 26.70 -28.79
CA LEU A 608 -18.79 27.59 -29.88
C LEU A 608 -18.80 29.07 -29.45
N ASP A 609 -19.78 29.51 -28.66
CA ASP A 609 -19.86 30.88 -28.10
C ASP A 609 -18.65 31.19 -27.20
N ALA A 610 -18.03 30.16 -26.61
CA ALA A 610 -16.80 30.27 -25.82
C ALA A 610 -15.50 30.16 -26.66
N GLY A 611 -15.61 30.04 -27.99
CA GLY A 611 -14.46 29.88 -28.89
C GLY A 611 -13.76 28.52 -28.79
N CYS A 612 -14.44 27.50 -28.25
CA CYS A 612 -13.94 26.14 -28.16
C CYS A 612 -14.52 25.26 -29.28
N GLU A 613 -13.87 24.13 -29.57
CA GLU A 613 -14.38 23.12 -30.50
C GLU A 613 -15.04 21.97 -29.73
N VAL A 614 -16.10 21.36 -30.29
CA VAL A 614 -16.80 20.22 -29.66
C VAL A 614 -15.98 18.94 -29.75
N ALA A 615 -15.18 18.74 -30.79
CA ALA A 615 -14.31 17.58 -30.94
C ALA A 615 -12.92 17.99 -31.43
N PRO A 616 -12.15 18.68 -30.58
CA PRO A 616 -10.82 19.10 -30.96
C PRO A 616 -9.91 17.89 -31.15
N GLU A 617 -9.01 17.96 -32.12
CA GLU A 617 -8.11 16.85 -32.48
C GLU A 617 -7.24 16.39 -31.30
N TRP A 618 -6.86 17.31 -30.42
CA TRP A 618 -6.04 17.03 -29.23
C TRP A 618 -6.77 16.28 -28.12
N SER A 619 -8.10 16.21 -28.14
CA SER A 619 -8.85 15.63 -27.03
C SER A 619 -8.97 14.10 -27.15
N PRO A 620 -8.67 13.34 -26.08
CA PRO A 620 -8.88 11.89 -26.06
C PRO A 620 -10.37 11.53 -26.05
N VAL A 621 -11.26 12.43 -25.62
CA VAL A 621 -12.71 12.17 -25.59
C VAL A 621 -13.36 12.28 -26.97
N LYS A 622 -14.58 11.76 -27.08
CA LYS A 622 -15.39 11.82 -28.30
C LYS A 622 -15.95 13.22 -28.57
N ALA A 623 -16.49 13.86 -27.54
CA ALA A 623 -17.11 15.18 -27.63
C ALA A 623 -17.02 15.94 -26.28
N LEU A 624 -16.80 17.24 -26.38
CA LEU A 624 -16.79 18.22 -25.30
C LEU A 624 -18.01 19.13 -25.47
N PHE A 625 -19.00 19.01 -24.58
CA PHE A 625 -20.17 19.90 -24.50
C PHE A 625 -20.04 20.93 -23.37
N VAL A 626 -18.82 21.11 -22.87
CA VAL A 626 -18.40 22.12 -21.89
C VAL A 626 -17.17 22.82 -22.46
N PRO A 627 -17.06 24.15 -22.39
CA PRO A 627 -15.89 24.87 -22.86
C PRO A 627 -14.68 24.57 -21.98
N LEU A 628 -13.81 23.68 -22.46
CA LEU A 628 -12.60 23.23 -21.76
C LEU A 628 -11.37 23.42 -22.63
N THR A 629 -10.30 23.90 -22.03
CA THR A 629 -8.96 23.97 -22.65
C THR A 629 -8.22 22.64 -22.50
N GLN A 630 -7.18 22.43 -23.32
CA GLN A 630 -6.33 21.24 -23.23
C GLN A 630 -5.68 21.09 -21.84
N ALA A 631 -5.25 22.20 -21.24
CA ALA A 631 -4.64 22.19 -19.90
C ALA A 631 -5.63 21.69 -18.83
N GLN A 632 -6.87 22.18 -18.85
CA GLN A 632 -7.90 21.73 -17.92
C GLN A 632 -8.25 20.26 -18.12
N LEU A 633 -8.30 19.78 -19.36
CA LEU A 633 -8.56 18.36 -19.63
C LEU A 633 -7.41 17.46 -19.13
N LEU A 634 -6.17 17.92 -19.26
CA LEU A 634 -5.00 17.19 -18.73
C LEU A 634 -5.00 17.15 -17.20
N GLU A 635 -5.36 18.25 -16.54
CA GLU A 635 -5.57 18.30 -15.09
C GLU A 635 -6.63 17.27 -14.67
N PHE A 636 -7.76 17.17 -15.39
CA PHE A 636 -8.79 16.17 -15.11
C PHE A 636 -8.32 14.72 -15.30
N THR A 637 -7.45 14.44 -16.28
CA THR A 637 -6.92 13.08 -16.48
C THR A 637 -5.84 12.69 -15.47
N GLY A 638 -5.24 13.66 -14.75
CA GLY A 638 -4.21 13.41 -13.75
C GLY A 638 -4.68 12.58 -12.55
N ASP A 639 -5.98 12.60 -12.27
CA ASP A 639 -6.60 11.90 -11.12
C ASP A 639 -6.94 10.42 -11.41
N GLY A 640 -6.40 9.84 -12.49
CA GLY A 640 -6.54 8.41 -12.81
C GLY A 640 -7.80 8.05 -13.62
N VAL A 641 -8.46 9.03 -14.24
CA VAL A 641 -9.62 8.80 -15.11
C VAL A 641 -9.15 8.54 -16.54
N GLU A 642 -9.30 7.31 -17.02
CA GLU A 642 -8.99 6.95 -18.40
C GLU A 642 -10.07 7.49 -19.37
N LEU A 643 -9.77 8.61 -20.03
CA LEU A 643 -10.63 9.19 -21.06
C LEU A 643 -10.32 8.58 -22.44
N GLY A 644 -11.37 8.39 -23.24
CA GLY A 644 -11.32 7.63 -24.50
C GLY A 644 -12.38 8.07 -25.50
N LYS A 645 -12.34 7.54 -26.73
CA LYS A 645 -13.22 7.95 -27.85
C LYS A 645 -14.68 7.50 -27.71
N GLU A 646 -15.01 6.84 -26.61
CA GLU A 646 -16.35 6.50 -26.13
C GLU A 646 -16.90 7.50 -25.10
N HIS A 647 -16.05 8.40 -24.59
CA HIS A 647 -16.42 9.33 -23.52
C HIS A 647 -16.93 10.68 -24.06
N ILE A 648 -17.90 11.27 -23.37
CA ILE A 648 -18.47 12.60 -23.61
C ILE A 648 -18.40 13.39 -22.32
N LEU A 649 -17.86 14.61 -22.35
CA LEU A 649 -17.92 15.54 -21.21
C LEU A 649 -19.06 16.54 -21.43
N ALA A 650 -19.99 16.61 -20.48
CA ALA A 650 -21.13 17.51 -20.51
C ALA A 650 -21.51 17.94 -19.08
N LEU A 651 -22.42 18.91 -18.92
CA LEU A 651 -22.97 19.19 -17.60
C LEU A 651 -23.94 18.08 -17.20
N GLN A 652 -24.09 17.84 -15.90
CA GLN A 652 -25.03 16.86 -15.35
C GLN A 652 -26.47 17.16 -15.82
N SER A 653 -26.82 18.44 -15.96
CA SER A 653 -28.11 18.91 -16.48
C SER A 653 -28.34 18.58 -17.96
N ASP A 654 -27.29 18.31 -18.74
CA ASP A 654 -27.38 17.97 -20.17
C ASP A 654 -27.69 16.48 -20.40
N GLY A 655 -27.58 15.64 -19.38
CA GLY A 655 -27.81 14.19 -19.47
C GLY A 655 -29.14 13.78 -20.12
N PRO A 656 -30.29 14.35 -19.71
CA PRO A 656 -31.58 14.04 -20.32
C PRO A 656 -31.66 14.41 -21.82
N LEU A 657 -31.02 15.51 -22.22
CA LEU A 657 -30.99 15.96 -23.61
C LEU A 657 -30.14 15.02 -24.47
N LEU A 658 -28.97 14.61 -23.98
CA LEU A 658 -28.12 13.62 -24.62
C LEU A 658 -28.84 12.28 -24.78
N GLU A 659 -29.51 11.81 -23.73
CA GLU A 659 -30.26 10.55 -23.78
C GLU A 659 -31.44 10.63 -24.76
N GLN A 660 -32.17 11.74 -24.80
CA GLN A 660 -33.25 11.96 -25.77
C GLN A 660 -32.72 11.98 -27.21
N ALA A 661 -31.61 12.67 -27.46
CA ALA A 661 -30.97 12.72 -28.77
C ALA A 661 -30.53 11.32 -29.22
N ILE A 662 -29.87 10.55 -28.34
CA ILE A 662 -29.44 9.18 -28.64
C ILE A 662 -30.65 8.26 -28.88
N ARG A 663 -31.75 8.43 -28.13
CA ARG A 663 -33.01 7.69 -28.35
C ARG A 663 -33.65 7.95 -29.72
N SER A 664 -33.31 9.03 -30.42
CA SER A 664 -33.78 9.26 -31.79
C SER A 664 -33.17 8.28 -32.82
N LEU A 665 -32.03 7.65 -32.48
CA LEU A 665 -31.40 6.63 -33.32
C LEU A 665 -32.23 5.32 -33.31
N ARG A 666 -32.17 4.60 -34.44
CA ARG A 666 -32.76 3.26 -34.57
C ARG A 666 -32.19 2.32 -33.50
N LYS A 667 -33.04 1.47 -32.90
CA LYS A 667 -32.67 0.59 -31.77
C LYS A 667 -31.36 -0.19 -31.99
N LYS A 668 -31.10 -0.71 -33.21
CA LYS A 668 -29.88 -1.47 -33.57
C LYS A 668 -28.58 -0.65 -33.52
N ASN A 669 -28.67 0.68 -33.64
CA ASN A 669 -27.53 1.60 -33.69
C ASN A 669 -27.49 2.55 -32.49
N ARG A 670 -28.33 2.33 -31.48
CA ARG A 670 -28.49 3.21 -30.32
C ARG A 670 -27.50 2.82 -29.22
N PRO A 671 -26.41 3.57 -28.98
CA PRO A 671 -25.57 3.36 -27.81
C PRO A 671 -26.36 3.61 -26.52
N ARG A 672 -25.98 2.98 -25.40
CA ARG A 672 -26.49 3.41 -24.08
C ARG A 672 -25.56 4.50 -23.55
N LEU A 673 -26.13 5.53 -22.96
CA LEU A 673 -25.37 6.57 -22.27
C LEU A 673 -25.31 6.18 -20.78
N ARG A 674 -24.11 5.96 -20.25
CA ARG A 674 -23.90 5.72 -18.82
C ARG A 674 -23.04 6.82 -18.23
N PRO A 675 -23.41 7.40 -17.08
CA PRO A 675 -22.47 8.22 -16.31
C PRO A 675 -21.26 7.35 -15.90
N SER A 676 -20.04 7.82 -16.11
CA SER A 676 -18.81 7.10 -15.76
C SER A 676 -18.47 7.38 -14.30
N VAL A 677 -18.55 6.36 -13.45
CA VAL A 677 -18.11 6.42 -12.04
C VAL A 677 -16.66 5.95 -11.99
N HIS A 678 -15.79 6.66 -11.27
CA HIS A 678 -14.37 6.29 -11.16
C HIS A 678 -14.22 4.87 -10.60
N GLY A 679 -13.66 3.96 -11.39
CA GLY A 679 -13.27 2.61 -10.97
C GLY A 679 -14.20 1.45 -11.34
N ASP A 680 -15.28 1.69 -12.09
CA ASP A 680 -16.15 0.60 -12.57
C ASP A 680 -15.67 0.06 -13.94
N ASP A 681 -14.59 -0.73 -13.92
CA ASP A 681 -14.17 -1.62 -15.03
C ASP A 681 -15.01 -2.91 -15.09
N ASP A 682 -16.28 -2.84 -14.73
CA ASP A 682 -17.23 -3.93 -14.97
C ASP A 682 -17.73 -3.86 -16.42
N ASP A 683 -16.86 -4.26 -17.34
CA ASP A 683 -17.23 -4.78 -18.67
C ASP A 683 -17.92 -6.16 -18.51
N GLN A 684 -18.93 -6.25 -17.63
CA GLN A 684 -19.94 -7.31 -17.71
C GLN A 684 -20.77 -7.02 -18.95
N GLU A 685 -20.28 -7.52 -20.08
CA GLU A 685 -21.03 -7.59 -21.32
C GLU A 685 -22.32 -8.37 -21.04
N ASP A 686 -23.47 -7.67 -21.09
CA ASP A 686 -24.80 -8.29 -21.22
C ASP A 686 -24.81 -9.15 -22.51
N GLU A 687 -24.32 -10.40 -22.46
CA GLU A 687 -24.37 -11.39 -23.54
C GLU A 687 -25.80 -11.88 -23.86
N ASP A 688 -26.82 -11.38 -23.14
CA ASP A 688 -28.21 -11.86 -23.22
C ASP A 688 -29.03 -11.37 -24.42
N GLU A 689 -28.43 -10.78 -25.46
CA GLU A 689 -29.16 -10.43 -26.70
C GLU A 689 -28.38 -10.86 -27.95
N ALA A 690 -27.95 -12.13 -28.00
CA ALA A 690 -27.56 -12.77 -29.25
C ALA A 690 -28.77 -12.83 -30.20
N VAL A 691 -28.90 -11.82 -31.07
CA VAL A 691 -29.81 -11.88 -32.21
C VAL A 691 -29.31 -13.00 -33.12
N ILE A 692 -29.99 -14.14 -33.08
CA ILE A 692 -29.83 -15.21 -34.06
C ILE A 692 -30.28 -14.63 -35.41
N GLU A 693 -29.34 -14.14 -36.22
CA GLU A 693 -29.57 -13.94 -37.66
C GLU A 693 -29.69 -15.33 -38.29
N VAL A 694 -30.92 -15.81 -38.44
CA VAL A 694 -31.23 -16.99 -39.26
C VAL A 694 -30.96 -16.61 -40.71
N GLU A 695 -29.75 -16.87 -41.20
CA GLU A 695 -29.52 -16.99 -42.63
C GLU A 695 -30.37 -18.14 -43.15
N MET A 696 -31.47 -17.81 -43.83
CA MET A 696 -32.22 -18.74 -44.66
C MET A 696 -31.39 -19.12 -45.90
N SER A 697 -30.31 -19.88 -45.70
CA SER A 697 -29.67 -20.64 -46.77
C SER A 697 -30.25 -22.06 -46.73
N GLY A 698 -31.05 -22.37 -47.74
CA GLY A 698 -31.78 -23.63 -47.83
C GLY A 698 -30.87 -24.85 -47.89
N LEU A 699 -30.86 -25.65 -46.85
CA LEU A 699 -30.37 -27.02 -46.87
C LEU A 699 -31.57 -27.96 -46.92
N ARG A 700 -31.82 -28.51 -48.11
CA ARG A 700 -32.63 -29.72 -48.30
C ARG A 700 -31.92 -30.88 -47.62
N THR A 701 -32.61 -31.56 -46.71
CA THR A 701 -32.16 -32.85 -46.18
C THR A 701 -32.72 -33.97 -47.05
N ASP A 702 -31.85 -34.73 -47.71
CA ASP A 702 -32.21 -35.95 -48.42
C ASP A 702 -32.36 -37.08 -47.39
N SER A 703 -33.59 -37.33 -46.94
CA SER A 703 -33.90 -38.44 -46.04
C SER A 703 -33.89 -39.76 -46.81
N ASN A 704 -32.78 -40.51 -46.73
CA ASN A 704 -32.73 -41.89 -47.21
C ASN A 704 -31.69 -42.77 -46.49
N VAL A 705 -31.58 -42.65 -45.16
CA VAL A 705 -30.82 -43.63 -44.36
C VAL A 705 -31.77 -44.28 -43.37
N GLY A 706 -32.08 -45.55 -43.64
CA GLY A 706 -33.01 -46.37 -42.89
C GLY A 706 -32.53 -46.72 -41.49
N PHE A 707 -33.49 -46.89 -40.57
CA PHE A 707 -33.26 -47.38 -39.22
C PHE A 707 -32.98 -48.90 -39.23
N PRO A 708 -32.07 -49.41 -38.38
CA PRO A 708 -31.86 -50.84 -38.23
C PRO A 708 -33.02 -51.49 -37.48
N ILE A 709 -33.54 -52.58 -38.03
CA ILE A 709 -34.54 -53.47 -37.42
C ILE A 709 -33.77 -54.45 -36.52
N TYR A 710 -34.09 -54.47 -35.22
CA TYR A 710 -33.64 -55.54 -34.33
C TYR A 710 -34.62 -56.72 -34.45
N GLN A 711 -34.10 -57.89 -34.82
CA GLN A 711 -34.87 -59.15 -34.80
C GLN A 711 -34.83 -59.78 -33.40
N ALA A 712 -35.98 -60.36 -33.02
CA ALA A 712 -36.24 -61.07 -31.78
C ALA A 712 -35.64 -62.48 -31.76
#